data_AF-A0A0W0WIM3-F1
#
_entry.id   AF-A0A0W0WIM3-F1
#
_cell.length_a   1.000
_cell.length_b   1.000
_cell.length_c   1.000
_cell.angle_alpha   90.00
_cell.angle_beta   90.00
_cell.angle_gamma   90.00
#
_symmetry.space_group_name_H-M   'P 1'
#
loop_
_entity.id
_entity.type
_entity.pdbx_description
1 polymer ?
#
loop_
_entity_poly.entity_id
_entity_poly.type
_entity_poly.pdbx_seq_one_letter_code
_entity_poly.pdbx_strand_id
1 'polypeptide(L)'
;MKLSRTSRLALRLGIKTKEYHDYIHANEEKERHQKRRDLFLSQPRERVINDYPELKPIYEVQDSALRFFNDVLIATPQSLNTNRRNQLRAQHLAFEAFDFLDKNKPVPLFFREGRSEEASLLRAEELRTLRHELNLSFDDNARVNSELRQEAHARYAKFSHSFFSNEQEAVKQYPELAPLMKVKKQATRYFSQWVIEEKRDKVIKDCLNRAIKDIARHIPLPNAEEIKAEALSLRSSWIGTQTNIPQAKGGAPSKTYQYQGVDFMKQLIGKNGIAQGWWPYNPDLLEATNRINDIDNEILKEQWITSFNTLPKEEVLEKFPKLTVIYNKLDAARLFYNEKIATPYAEEAAKTIVTLDFDCLLKNEPIKAISETPAKLHEQLIQQIQYQLQIEGKEKSLVTAAKPFNQQLKVFHRIQESTFNDLDASNENFPDELAPVLVPKVLELPQKPLISLESIAEQIRDLKAQMLEAGLSQQPLDKLLQEQLNLSQDPVEQELKASTDTQLFLEEKTIQPTISLSSLHSTAAPLDLDAILNSDHRSKTIEGDEFSRWDIPLLTEALNKRGREFVTALLGEPRFQDNQQLRFGANKGSLIVTIAGPKQGLWYDHQTGEGGNLIQLVQKEKNLNFKEALDYIGNYLDFSPEKSVSSQIDVSDLPKTLTDDQIKLVRYARQLANSSQPLEGTLAETYLKSRGIDTSVCSPYVRFLPSVKEKETGQMHPALLLIGKNKAGKVQCAQVTFLSKEGKKLSIEEPKRTFGLPKGALIPVHVGTSNLYGLAEGGETSLSVACAHKELTVFASLGSFTNFAHSALNGNGNTLIVFADNDLAAKASISKRNKAFEQLQAQGFNLLTCKPKTLRQDFNDVLQEKGLEGLRQESLQLTLYASEKKESTRHQENQFSRQLEKKKTPEQELDF
;
A
#
# COMPACT_ATOMS: atom_id res chain seq x y z
N MET A 1 29.38 -0.36 -21.62
CA MET A 1 29.02 -0.42 -23.07
C MET A 1 28.62 -1.83 -23.44
N LYS A 2 27.79 -2.04 -24.47
CA LYS A 2 27.55 -3.38 -25.03
C LYS A 2 28.41 -3.53 -26.28
N LEU A 3 29.27 -4.55 -26.32
CA LEU A 3 30.07 -4.88 -27.50
C LEU A 3 29.16 -5.19 -28.71
N SER A 4 29.51 -4.65 -29.87
CA SER A 4 28.83 -4.93 -31.14
C SER A 4 28.80 -6.44 -31.45
N ARG A 5 27.86 -6.85 -32.32
CA ARG A 5 27.76 -8.26 -32.74
C ARG A 5 29.04 -8.73 -33.45
N THR A 6 29.67 -7.85 -34.22
CA THR A 6 30.92 -8.12 -34.95
C THR A 6 32.09 -8.29 -34.00
N SER A 7 32.25 -7.41 -33.00
CA SER A 7 33.30 -7.56 -31.98
C SER A 7 33.10 -8.79 -31.10
N ARG A 8 31.86 -9.15 -30.76
CA ARG A 8 31.57 -10.41 -30.04
C ARG A 8 31.91 -11.66 -30.84
N LEU A 9 31.69 -11.63 -32.15
CA LEU A 9 32.04 -12.74 -33.04
C LEU A 9 33.56 -12.86 -33.25
N ALA A 10 34.26 -11.74 -33.43
CA ALA A 10 35.72 -11.69 -33.52
C ALA A 10 36.40 -12.24 -32.24
N LEU A 11 35.85 -11.91 -31.07
CA LEU A 11 36.32 -12.40 -29.77
C LEU A 11 36.18 -13.91 -29.64
N ARG A 12 35.10 -14.52 -30.17
CA ARG A 12 34.94 -15.99 -30.26
C ARG A 12 35.97 -16.66 -31.17
N LEU A 13 36.52 -15.92 -32.12
CA LEU A 13 37.58 -16.38 -33.02
C LEU A 13 38.99 -16.05 -32.47
N GLY A 14 39.10 -15.58 -31.22
CA GLY A 14 40.37 -15.20 -30.60
C GLY A 14 40.92 -13.85 -31.07
N ILE A 15 40.17 -13.10 -31.89
CA ILE A 15 40.58 -11.82 -32.45
C ILE A 15 40.05 -10.70 -31.54
N LYS A 16 40.98 -9.98 -30.91
CA LYS A 16 40.66 -8.82 -30.08
C LYS A 16 40.52 -7.58 -30.95
N THR A 17 39.30 -7.08 -31.10
CA THR A 17 39.03 -5.87 -31.86
C THR A 17 39.40 -4.62 -31.05
N LYS A 18 39.58 -3.48 -31.73
CA LYS A 18 39.78 -2.19 -31.07
C LYS A 18 38.64 -1.88 -30.07
N GLU A 19 37.40 -2.14 -30.47
CA GLU A 19 36.21 -1.98 -29.61
C GLU A 19 36.26 -2.88 -28.36
N TYR A 20 36.84 -4.08 -28.45
CA TYR A 20 37.07 -4.93 -27.29
C TYR A 20 38.12 -4.34 -26.33
N HIS A 21 39.21 -3.82 -26.86
CA HIS A 21 40.22 -3.14 -26.05
C HIS A 21 39.68 -1.88 -25.38
N ASP A 22 38.90 -1.07 -26.10
CA ASP A 22 38.23 0.12 -25.55
C ASP A 22 37.21 -0.27 -24.45
N TYR A 23 36.51 -1.38 -24.62
CA TYR A 23 35.57 -1.92 -23.62
C TYR A 23 36.26 -2.39 -22.34
N ILE A 24 37.37 -3.12 -22.44
CA ILE A 24 38.16 -3.56 -21.29
C ILE A 24 38.73 -2.36 -20.55
N HIS A 25 39.34 -1.41 -21.27
CA HIS A 25 39.87 -0.18 -20.68
C HIS A 25 38.79 0.62 -19.94
N ALA A 26 37.60 0.77 -20.52
CA ALA A 26 36.48 1.45 -19.87
C ALA A 26 35.96 0.72 -18.61
N ASN A 27 36.00 -0.61 -18.58
CA ASN A 27 35.64 -1.39 -17.40
C ASN A 27 36.71 -1.29 -16.30
N GLU A 28 37.99 -1.37 -16.66
CA GLU A 28 39.12 -1.19 -15.73
C GLU A 28 39.13 0.23 -15.12
N GLU A 29 38.84 1.25 -15.92
CA GLU A 29 38.66 2.63 -15.42
C GLU A 29 37.48 2.72 -14.45
N LYS A 30 36.33 2.10 -14.77
CA LYS A 30 35.16 2.09 -13.89
C LYS A 30 35.44 1.40 -12.56
N GLU A 31 36.11 0.24 -12.59
CA GLU A 31 36.54 -0.47 -11.38
C GLU A 31 37.53 0.36 -10.56
N ARG A 32 38.47 1.04 -11.22
CA ARG A 32 39.40 1.96 -10.57
C ARG A 32 38.67 3.14 -9.91
N HIS A 33 37.67 3.74 -10.58
CA HIS A 33 36.87 4.84 -10.03
C HIS A 33 36.12 4.41 -8.78
N GLN A 34 35.47 3.25 -8.84
CA GLN A 34 34.72 2.69 -7.73
C GLN A 34 35.64 2.36 -6.54
N LYS A 35 36.78 1.71 -6.79
CA LYS A 35 37.77 1.40 -5.76
C LYS A 35 38.28 2.64 -5.03
N ARG A 36 38.55 3.74 -5.76
CA ARG A 36 38.98 5.02 -5.13
C ARG A 36 37.89 5.59 -4.21
N ARG A 37 36.63 5.57 -4.63
CA ARG A 37 35.49 6.04 -3.85
C ARG A 37 35.25 5.19 -2.60
N ASP A 38 35.41 3.86 -2.71
CA ASP A 38 35.27 2.94 -1.58
C ASP A 38 36.41 3.12 -0.56
N LEU A 39 37.64 3.28 -1.02
CA LEU A 39 38.80 3.53 -0.16
C LEU A 39 38.70 4.89 0.55
N PHE A 40 38.19 5.92 -0.13
CA PHE A 40 37.97 7.25 0.45
C PHE A 40 37.06 7.21 1.69
N LEU A 41 36.05 6.32 1.70
CA LEU A 41 35.12 6.15 2.81
C LEU A 41 35.62 5.21 3.92
N SER A 42 36.38 4.18 3.55
CA SER A 42 36.65 3.03 4.43
C SER A 42 38.05 3.02 5.05
N GLN A 43 39.01 3.75 4.47
CA GLN A 43 40.41 3.71 4.88
C GLN A 43 40.90 5.05 5.45
N PRO A 44 41.96 5.05 6.29
CA PRO A 44 42.56 6.28 6.79
C PRO A 44 43.10 7.18 5.67
N ARG A 45 42.80 8.47 5.75
CA ARG A 45 43.17 9.50 4.76
C ARG A 45 44.63 9.43 4.31
N GLU A 46 45.57 9.33 5.26
CA GLU A 46 47.01 9.33 4.98
C GLU A 46 47.42 8.16 4.08
N ARG A 47 46.85 6.98 4.33
CA ARG A 47 47.07 5.78 3.52
C ARG A 47 46.49 5.95 2.12
N VAL A 48 45.26 6.46 2.02
CA VAL A 48 44.57 6.66 0.75
C VAL A 48 45.29 7.70 -0.12
N ILE A 49 45.81 8.79 0.46
CA ILE A 49 46.58 9.80 -0.28
C ILE A 49 47.94 9.26 -0.74
N ASN A 50 48.59 8.38 0.04
CA ASN A 50 49.82 7.73 -0.39
C ASN A 50 49.59 6.77 -1.56
N ASP A 51 48.51 6.00 -1.52
CA ASP A 51 48.15 5.04 -2.57
C ASP A 51 47.57 5.74 -3.82
N TYR A 52 46.87 6.88 -3.63
CA TYR A 52 46.20 7.66 -4.68
C TYR A 52 46.39 9.17 -4.45
N PRO A 53 47.55 9.74 -4.84
CA PRO A 53 47.85 11.16 -4.62
C PRO A 53 46.86 12.11 -5.30
N GLU A 54 46.22 11.67 -6.38
CA GLU A 54 45.21 12.46 -7.10
C GLU A 54 43.93 12.74 -6.28
N LEU A 55 43.71 12.05 -5.16
CA LEU A 55 42.58 12.27 -4.25
C LEU A 55 42.80 13.42 -3.27
N LYS A 56 44.03 13.95 -3.17
CA LYS A 56 44.36 15.05 -2.25
C LYS A 56 43.43 16.28 -2.42
N PRO A 57 43.16 16.79 -3.64
CA PRO A 57 42.25 17.91 -3.84
C PRO A 57 40.80 17.61 -3.39
N ILE A 58 40.36 16.36 -3.46
CA ILE A 58 39.02 15.95 -3.02
C ILE A 58 38.90 16.05 -1.49
N TYR A 59 39.92 15.60 -0.75
CA TYR A 59 39.99 15.80 0.70
C TYR A 59 40.08 17.28 1.07
N GLU A 60 40.77 18.11 0.28
CA GLU A 60 40.82 19.56 0.51
C GLU A 60 39.46 20.25 0.31
N VAL A 61 38.68 19.81 -0.69
CA VAL A 61 37.28 20.24 -0.88
C VAL A 61 36.43 19.84 0.32
N GLN A 62 36.55 18.59 0.79
CA GLN A 62 35.83 18.10 1.97
C GLN A 62 36.16 18.92 3.22
N ASP A 63 37.45 19.13 3.52
CA ASP A 63 37.90 19.88 4.69
C ASP A 63 37.42 21.34 4.64
N SER A 64 37.52 21.98 3.48
CA SER A 64 37.12 23.37 3.27
C SER A 64 35.60 23.55 3.40
N ALA A 65 34.83 22.61 2.85
CA ALA A 65 33.38 22.56 2.98
C ALA A 65 32.96 22.33 4.44
N LEU A 66 33.59 21.39 5.14
CA LEU A 66 33.30 21.10 6.55
C LEU A 66 33.56 22.33 7.43
N ARG A 67 34.69 23.01 7.23
CA ARG A 67 34.99 24.27 7.93
C ARG A 67 33.93 25.33 7.64
N PHE A 68 33.52 25.48 6.38
CA PHE A 68 32.46 26.43 6.03
C PHE A 68 31.13 26.10 6.74
N PHE A 69 30.67 24.86 6.69
CA PHE A 69 29.40 24.47 7.33
C PHE A 69 29.43 24.65 8.85
N ASN A 70 30.56 24.34 9.48
CA ASN A 70 30.74 24.61 10.91
C ASN A 70 30.72 26.11 11.18
N ASP A 71 31.52 26.91 10.46
CA ASP A 71 31.61 28.36 10.62
C ASP A 71 30.25 29.07 10.47
N VAL A 72 29.44 28.64 9.50
CA VAL A 72 28.08 29.16 9.28
C VAL A 72 27.17 28.93 10.49
N LEU A 73 27.37 27.82 11.21
CA LEU A 73 26.52 27.41 12.32
C LEU A 73 27.10 27.74 13.72
N ILE A 74 28.29 28.35 13.81
CA ILE A 74 28.93 28.69 15.11
C ILE A 74 28.01 29.54 15.99
N ALA A 75 27.30 30.51 15.39
CA ALA A 75 26.44 31.44 16.12
C ALA A 75 24.97 31.01 16.18
N THR A 76 24.62 29.84 15.64
CA THR A 76 23.26 29.30 15.71
C THR A 76 23.17 28.22 16.79
N PRO A 77 22.06 28.15 17.55
CA PRO A 77 21.74 26.97 18.34
C PRO A 77 21.88 25.71 17.49
N GLN A 78 22.44 24.64 18.05
CA GLN A 78 22.75 23.40 17.35
C GLN A 78 22.05 22.20 17.98
N SER A 79 21.56 21.28 17.15
CA SER A 79 21.10 19.96 17.56
C SER A 79 22.25 19.07 18.03
N LEU A 80 21.94 17.96 18.70
CA LEU A 80 22.93 16.94 19.04
C LEU A 80 23.64 16.33 17.82
N ASN A 81 22.99 16.37 16.64
CA ASN A 81 23.47 15.71 15.42
C ASN A 81 24.11 16.67 14.39
N THR A 82 24.31 17.94 14.72
CA THR A 82 24.76 18.98 13.77
C THR A 82 26.13 18.66 13.17
N ASN A 83 27.09 18.25 14.00
CA ASN A 83 28.44 17.89 13.56
C ASN A 83 28.43 16.73 12.55
N ARG A 84 27.62 15.70 12.82
CA ARG A 84 27.47 14.55 11.92
C ARG A 84 26.86 14.96 10.58
N ARG A 85 25.84 15.82 10.59
CA ARG A 85 25.22 16.33 9.35
C ARG A 85 26.20 17.18 8.53
N ASN A 86 27.00 18.03 9.17
CA ASN A 86 28.02 18.81 8.46
C ASN A 86 29.10 17.92 7.84
N GLN A 87 29.52 16.85 8.51
CA GLN A 87 30.43 15.86 7.94
C GLN A 87 29.84 15.21 6.68
N LEU A 88 28.57 14.82 6.70
CA LEU A 88 27.88 14.23 5.55
C LEU A 88 27.75 15.22 4.38
N ARG A 89 27.39 16.48 4.65
CA ARG A 89 27.33 17.53 3.62
C ARG A 89 28.69 17.77 2.96
N ALA A 90 29.75 17.79 3.76
CA ALA A 90 31.12 17.94 3.26
C ALA A 90 31.56 16.72 2.44
N GLN A 91 31.22 15.51 2.86
CA GLN A 91 31.46 14.28 2.10
C GLN A 91 30.72 14.30 0.76
N HIS A 92 29.48 14.79 0.72
CA HIS A 92 28.72 14.90 -0.53
C HIS A 92 29.41 15.81 -1.56
N LEU A 93 29.87 16.99 -1.15
CA LEU A 93 30.62 17.88 -2.04
C LEU A 93 31.93 17.24 -2.52
N ALA A 94 32.57 16.42 -1.68
CA ALA A 94 33.73 15.63 -2.09
C ALA A 94 33.35 14.57 -3.14
N PHE A 95 32.18 13.95 -3.03
CA PHE A 95 31.64 13.03 -4.05
C PHE A 95 31.36 13.68 -5.39
N GLU A 96 30.85 14.92 -5.40
CA GLU A 96 30.70 15.69 -6.63
C GLU A 96 32.06 16.02 -7.27
N ALA A 97 33.07 16.29 -6.44
CA ALA A 97 34.43 16.52 -6.91
C ALA A 97 35.06 15.29 -7.60
N PHE A 98 34.67 14.06 -7.23
CA PHE A 98 35.11 12.85 -7.93
C PHE A 98 34.68 12.84 -9.39
N ASP A 99 33.55 13.43 -9.77
CA ASP A 99 33.09 13.45 -11.16
C ASP A 99 33.99 14.29 -12.08
N PHE A 100 34.69 15.28 -11.52
CA PHE A 100 35.71 16.04 -12.24
C PHE A 100 36.97 15.19 -12.42
N LEU A 101 37.41 14.53 -11.35
CA LEU A 101 38.58 13.65 -11.38
C LEU A 101 38.39 12.48 -12.35
N ASP A 102 37.22 11.83 -12.31
CA ASP A 102 36.85 10.71 -13.18
C ASP A 102 36.72 11.12 -14.65
N LYS A 103 36.53 12.42 -14.94
CA LYS A 103 36.55 13.00 -16.29
C LYS A 103 37.91 13.58 -16.68
N ASN A 104 38.97 13.30 -15.90
CA ASN A 104 40.31 13.87 -16.06
C ASN A 104 40.32 15.41 -16.10
N LYS A 105 39.39 16.04 -15.39
CA LYS A 105 39.31 17.49 -15.22
C LYS A 105 39.92 17.90 -13.88
N PRO A 106 40.50 19.10 -13.77
CA PRO A 106 40.96 19.60 -12.49
C PRO A 106 39.77 19.69 -11.52
N VAL A 107 39.98 19.19 -10.30
CA VAL A 107 38.99 19.26 -9.23
C VAL A 107 38.80 20.74 -8.84
N PRO A 108 37.57 21.28 -8.87
CA PRO A 108 37.33 22.66 -8.47
C PRO A 108 37.58 22.84 -6.97
N LEU A 109 38.27 23.92 -6.61
CA LEU A 109 38.44 24.30 -5.21
C LEU A 109 37.10 24.73 -4.60
N PHE A 110 36.93 24.46 -3.31
CA PHE A 110 35.78 24.94 -2.57
C PHE A 110 35.95 26.43 -2.25
N PHE A 111 35.14 27.28 -2.88
CA PHE A 111 35.09 28.71 -2.60
C PHE A 111 33.95 29.05 -1.63
N ARG A 112 34.27 29.83 -0.59
CA ARG A 112 33.28 30.35 0.38
C ARG A 112 32.47 31.52 -0.19
N GLU A 113 33.08 32.29 -1.09
CA GLU A 113 32.48 33.49 -1.69
C GLU A 113 31.29 33.12 -2.57
N GLY A 114 30.22 33.91 -2.49
CA GLY A 114 28.98 33.67 -3.26
C GLY A 114 28.02 32.64 -2.66
N ARG A 115 28.38 31.95 -1.57
CA ARG A 115 27.52 30.94 -0.89
C ARG A 115 26.66 31.52 0.24
N SER A 116 26.31 32.79 0.17
CA SER A 116 25.51 33.46 1.21
C SER A 116 24.09 32.90 1.33
N GLU A 117 23.48 32.52 0.20
CA GLU A 117 22.16 31.88 0.18
C GLU A 117 22.21 30.47 0.79
N GLU A 118 23.22 29.70 0.46
CA GLU A 118 23.46 28.36 1.03
C GLU A 118 23.68 28.45 2.56
N ALA A 119 24.46 29.43 3.01
CA ALA A 119 24.66 29.68 4.44
C ALA A 119 23.36 30.11 5.16
N SER A 120 22.49 30.85 4.49
CA SER A 120 21.16 31.21 5.00
C SER A 120 20.24 29.99 5.11
N LEU A 121 20.19 29.16 4.06
CA LEU A 121 19.38 27.94 4.03
C LEU A 121 19.85 26.93 5.08
N LEU A 122 21.16 26.78 5.26
CA LEU A 122 21.74 25.90 6.26
C LEU A 122 21.32 26.31 7.68
N ARG A 123 21.39 27.61 8.01
CA ARG A 123 20.93 28.14 9.29
C ARG A 123 19.44 27.92 9.50
N ALA A 124 18.63 28.10 8.45
CA ALA A 124 17.19 27.83 8.50
C ALA A 124 16.88 26.35 8.73
N GLU A 125 17.59 25.45 8.05
CA GLU A 125 17.43 24.00 8.19
C GLU A 125 17.78 23.54 9.61
N GLU A 126 18.88 24.07 10.16
CA GLU A 126 19.33 23.74 11.52
C GLU A 126 18.29 24.13 12.58
N LEU A 127 17.76 25.35 12.48
CA LEU A 127 16.75 25.84 13.42
C LEU A 127 15.42 25.09 13.31
N ARG A 128 15.00 24.72 12.09
CA ARG A 128 13.83 23.86 11.91
C ARG A 128 14.03 22.49 12.54
N THR A 129 15.22 21.90 12.37
CA THR A 129 15.56 20.60 12.95
C THR A 129 15.45 20.67 14.48
N LEU A 130 16.04 21.71 15.08
CA LEU A 130 15.95 21.95 16.52
C LEU A 130 14.51 22.15 17.01
N ARG A 131 13.72 22.97 16.32
CA ARG A 131 12.30 23.17 16.67
C ARG A 131 11.49 21.88 16.56
N HIS A 132 11.85 21.00 15.63
CA HIS A 132 11.24 19.68 15.53
C HIS A 132 11.63 18.77 16.70
N GLU A 133 12.92 18.69 17.04
CA GLU A 133 13.41 17.91 18.19
C GLU A 133 12.78 18.40 19.52
N LEU A 134 12.64 19.72 19.70
CA LEU A 134 11.96 20.30 20.86
C LEU A 134 10.47 19.96 20.89
N ASN A 135 9.79 19.94 19.74
CA ASN A 135 8.40 19.50 19.66
C ASN A 135 8.24 18.02 20.03
N LEU A 136 9.15 17.15 19.57
CA LEU A 136 9.14 15.73 19.93
C LEU A 136 9.38 15.54 21.44
N SER A 137 10.37 16.25 22.00
CA SER A 137 10.64 16.25 23.43
C SER A 137 9.44 16.72 24.25
N PHE A 138 8.75 17.80 23.81
CA PHE A 138 7.51 18.24 24.43
C PHE A 138 6.43 17.16 24.37
N ASP A 139 6.21 16.54 23.21
CA ASP A 139 5.18 15.53 23.04
C ASP A 139 5.46 14.25 23.85
N ASP A 140 6.73 13.89 24.05
CA ASP A 140 7.15 12.79 24.92
C ASP A 140 6.95 13.11 26.40
N ASN A 141 7.32 14.31 26.85
CA ASN A 141 7.02 14.76 28.22
C ASN A 141 5.51 14.83 28.48
N ALA A 142 4.73 15.27 27.49
CA ALA A 142 3.28 15.34 27.53
C ALA A 142 2.59 13.95 27.47
N ARG A 143 3.32 12.87 27.12
CA ARG A 143 2.82 11.49 27.27
C ARG A 143 2.91 11.01 28.72
N VAL A 144 3.91 11.50 29.46
CA VAL A 144 4.12 11.15 30.87
C VAL A 144 3.29 12.04 31.78
N ASN A 145 3.16 13.33 31.46
CA ASN A 145 2.31 14.28 32.18
C ASN A 145 1.19 14.80 31.27
N SER A 146 -0.03 14.31 31.48
CA SER A 146 -1.20 14.68 30.68
C SER A 146 -1.65 16.13 30.88
N GLU A 147 -1.32 16.75 32.02
CA GLU A 147 -1.71 18.14 32.33
C GLU A 147 -0.99 19.14 31.41
N LEU A 148 0.30 18.90 31.11
CA LEU A 148 1.08 19.71 30.16
C LEU A 148 0.41 19.79 28.78
N ARG A 149 -0.19 18.69 28.31
CA ARG A 149 -0.90 18.67 27.02
C ARG A 149 -2.20 19.48 27.08
N GLN A 150 -2.95 19.34 28.17
CA GLN A 150 -4.23 20.04 28.35
C GLN A 150 -4.00 21.54 28.48
N GLU A 151 -3.01 21.96 29.26
CA GLU A 151 -2.64 23.36 29.42
C GLU A 151 -2.19 24.00 28.10
N ALA A 152 -1.29 23.34 27.36
CA ALA A 152 -0.85 23.84 26.05
C ALA A 152 -1.99 23.94 25.03
N HIS A 153 -2.93 22.99 25.04
CA HIS A 153 -4.12 23.07 24.18
C HIS A 153 -5.06 24.21 24.57
N ALA A 154 -5.31 24.40 25.86
CA ALA A 154 -6.14 25.50 26.37
C ALA A 154 -5.53 26.86 26.01
N ARG A 155 -4.21 27.01 26.20
CA ARG A 155 -3.47 28.22 25.82
C ARG A 155 -3.51 28.47 24.33
N TYR A 156 -3.28 27.45 23.49
CA TYR A 156 -3.38 27.58 22.04
C TYR A 156 -4.77 28.06 21.60
N ALA A 157 -5.84 27.45 22.10
CA ALA A 157 -7.21 27.84 21.75
C ALA A 157 -7.51 29.29 22.14
N LYS A 158 -7.08 29.70 23.34
CA LYS A 158 -7.26 31.07 23.85
C LYS A 158 -6.49 32.10 23.03
N PHE A 159 -5.21 31.83 22.76
CA PHE A 159 -4.35 32.73 21.99
C PHE A 159 -4.78 32.84 20.53
N SER A 160 -5.13 31.71 19.89
CA SER A 160 -5.60 31.71 18.51
C SER A 160 -6.88 32.54 18.36
N HIS A 161 -7.88 32.30 19.22
CA HIS A 161 -9.13 33.04 19.17
C HIS A 161 -8.94 34.55 19.40
N SER A 162 -8.16 34.92 20.42
CA SER A 162 -7.88 36.33 20.75
C SER A 162 -7.09 37.03 19.64
N PHE A 163 -6.01 36.41 19.16
CA PHE A 163 -5.10 37.02 18.18
C PHE A 163 -5.75 37.24 16.80
N PHE A 164 -6.51 36.26 16.30
CA PHE A 164 -7.19 36.42 15.00
C PHE A 164 -8.46 37.28 15.06
N SER A 165 -8.99 37.56 16.25
CA SER A 165 -10.11 38.50 16.43
C SER A 165 -9.62 39.95 16.47
N ASN A 166 -8.62 40.25 17.32
CA ASN A 166 -8.03 41.58 17.43
C ASN A 166 -6.57 41.50 17.92
N GLU A 167 -5.61 41.66 17.01
CA GLU A 167 -4.18 41.51 17.31
C GLU A 167 -3.66 42.48 18.37
N GLN A 168 -4.11 43.74 18.34
CA GLN A 168 -3.63 44.78 19.27
C GLN A 168 -4.14 44.56 20.69
N GLU A 169 -5.38 44.10 20.82
CA GLU A 169 -6.00 43.77 22.09
C GLU A 169 -5.46 42.46 22.64
N ALA A 170 -5.22 41.46 21.79
CA ALA A 170 -4.60 40.20 22.16
C ALA A 170 -3.19 40.38 22.72
N VAL A 171 -2.37 41.26 22.14
CA VAL A 171 -1.02 41.55 22.65
C VAL A 171 -1.06 42.33 23.98
N LYS A 172 -2.07 43.20 24.17
CA LYS A 172 -2.29 43.87 25.47
C LYS A 172 -2.72 42.88 26.56
N GLN A 173 -3.57 41.92 26.20
CA GLN A 173 -4.09 40.90 27.11
C GLN A 173 -3.07 39.79 27.40
N TYR A 174 -2.26 39.42 26.40
CA TYR A 174 -1.24 38.38 26.47
C TYR A 174 0.09 38.91 25.91
N PRO A 175 0.96 39.49 26.77
CA PRO A 175 2.25 40.05 26.35
C PRO A 175 3.17 39.05 25.63
N GLU A 176 3.02 37.75 25.90
CA GLU A 176 3.72 36.65 25.24
C GLU A 176 3.46 36.55 23.72
N LEU A 177 2.37 37.15 23.22
CA LEU A 177 2.08 37.22 21.80
C LEU A 177 2.81 38.37 21.07
N ALA A 178 3.47 39.29 21.80
CA ALA A 178 4.16 40.43 21.20
C ALA A 178 5.19 40.04 20.11
N PRO A 179 6.00 38.97 20.26
CA PRO A 179 6.93 38.53 19.22
C PRO A 179 6.25 38.08 17.91
N LEU A 180 4.97 37.68 17.96
CA LEU A 180 4.20 37.23 16.82
C LEU A 180 4.00 38.35 15.79
N MET A 181 3.98 39.62 16.22
CA MET A 181 3.93 40.78 15.33
C MET A 181 5.17 40.87 14.43
N LYS A 182 6.35 40.50 14.96
CA LYS A 182 7.60 40.45 14.19
C LYS A 182 7.56 39.32 13.18
N VAL A 183 7.05 38.14 13.58
CA VAL A 183 6.83 36.98 12.68
C VAL A 183 5.85 37.35 11.57
N LYS A 184 4.72 37.98 11.89
CA LYS A 184 3.73 38.46 10.90
C LYS A 184 4.37 39.41 9.89
N LYS A 185 5.15 40.39 10.36
CA LYS A 185 5.85 41.34 9.47
C LYS A 185 6.85 40.64 8.54
N GLN A 186 7.61 39.68 9.07
CA GLN A 186 8.58 38.91 8.29
C GLN A 186 7.90 37.97 7.29
N ALA A 187 6.87 37.24 7.71
CA ALA A 187 6.03 36.39 6.86
C ALA A 187 5.41 37.22 5.74
N THR A 188 4.79 38.35 6.07
CA THR A 188 4.22 39.26 5.07
C THR A 188 5.28 39.70 4.07
N ARG A 189 6.46 40.13 4.52
CA ARG A 189 7.55 40.56 3.64
C ARG A 189 7.99 39.45 2.68
N TYR A 190 8.33 38.26 3.18
CA TYR A 190 8.90 37.20 2.35
C TYR A 190 7.85 36.48 1.50
N PHE A 191 6.69 36.16 2.07
CA PHE A 191 5.61 35.54 1.29
C PHE A 191 5.04 36.52 0.25
N SER A 192 5.01 37.83 0.50
CA SER A 192 4.60 38.78 -0.56
C SER A 192 5.57 38.85 -1.73
N GLN A 193 6.85 38.62 -1.48
CA GLN A 193 7.88 38.63 -2.52
C GLN A 193 7.87 37.36 -3.37
N TRP A 194 7.50 36.21 -2.78
CA TRP A 194 7.78 34.90 -3.37
C TRP A 194 6.56 33.98 -3.49
N VAL A 195 5.39 34.38 -2.98
CA VAL A 195 4.11 33.66 -3.07
C VAL A 195 3.05 34.54 -3.75
N ILE A 196 2.23 33.91 -4.59
CA ILE A 196 1.13 34.56 -5.31
C ILE A 196 0.09 35.19 -4.36
N GLU A 197 -0.52 36.29 -4.79
CA GLU A 197 -1.41 37.12 -3.97
C GLU A 197 -2.61 36.35 -3.42
N GLU A 198 -3.25 35.52 -4.23
CA GLU A 198 -4.43 34.71 -3.85
C GLU A 198 -4.21 33.76 -2.66
N LYS A 199 -2.96 33.28 -2.48
CA LYS A 199 -2.62 32.30 -1.43
C LYS A 199 -1.79 32.90 -0.30
N ARG A 200 -1.30 34.13 -0.47
CA ARG A 200 -0.43 34.82 0.47
C ARG A 200 -1.02 34.88 1.87
N ASP A 201 -2.28 35.29 1.98
CA ASP A 201 -2.93 35.48 3.29
C ASP A 201 -3.16 34.15 4.01
N LYS A 202 -3.48 33.09 3.26
CA LYS A 202 -3.63 31.74 3.81
C LYS A 202 -2.29 31.23 4.36
N VAL A 203 -1.20 31.38 3.60
CA VAL A 203 0.14 30.93 4.02
C VAL A 203 0.64 31.73 5.22
N ILE A 204 0.41 33.04 5.26
CA ILE A 204 0.73 33.88 6.42
C ILE A 204 -0.07 33.42 7.64
N LYS A 205 -1.38 33.16 7.48
CA LYS A 205 -2.24 32.66 8.55
C LYS A 205 -1.77 31.30 9.09
N ASP A 206 -1.35 30.38 8.23
CA ASP A 206 -0.83 29.07 8.62
C ASP A 206 0.53 29.17 9.34
N CYS A 207 1.40 30.09 8.88
CA CYS A 207 2.65 30.41 9.57
C CYS A 207 2.38 30.95 10.99
N LEU A 208 1.42 31.85 11.14
CA LEU A 208 1.04 32.43 12.43
C LEU A 208 0.37 31.41 13.35
N ASN A 209 -0.49 30.53 12.80
CA ASN A 209 -1.10 29.44 13.57
C ASN A 209 -0.05 28.49 14.17
N ARG A 210 0.98 28.12 13.39
CA ARG A 210 2.10 27.31 13.90
C ARG A 210 2.88 28.05 14.99
N ALA A 211 3.18 29.32 14.77
CA ALA A 211 3.87 30.16 15.76
C ALA A 211 3.08 30.30 17.08
N ILE A 212 1.75 30.45 17.03
CA ILE A 212 0.89 30.47 18.23
C ILE A 212 0.95 29.13 18.97
N LYS A 213 0.96 28.02 18.23
CA LYS A 213 1.12 26.67 18.79
C LYS A 213 2.48 26.50 19.48
N ASP A 214 3.55 27.04 18.90
CA ASP A 214 4.88 27.00 19.50
C ASP A 214 4.94 27.84 20.79
N ILE A 215 4.35 29.04 20.81
CA ILE A 215 4.25 29.87 22.03
C ILE A 215 3.50 29.10 23.13
N ALA A 216 2.38 28.47 22.79
CA ALA A 216 1.60 27.67 23.74
C ALA A 216 2.36 26.45 24.31
N ARG A 217 3.43 26.02 23.63
CA ARG A 217 4.31 24.91 24.03
C ARG A 217 5.67 25.37 24.58
N HIS A 218 5.90 26.68 24.72
CA HIS A 218 7.19 27.27 25.07
C HIS A 218 8.35 26.91 24.10
N ILE A 219 8.03 26.72 22.82
CA ILE A 219 9.00 26.42 21.77
C ILE A 219 9.43 27.73 21.08
N PRO A 220 10.71 27.88 20.72
CA PRO A 220 11.19 29.05 19.99
C PRO A 220 10.42 29.29 18.68
N LEU A 221 10.11 30.55 18.41
CA LEU A 221 9.42 30.99 17.20
C LEU A 221 10.32 30.87 15.96
N PRO A 222 9.73 30.72 14.75
CA PRO A 222 10.49 30.74 13.51
C PRO A 222 11.17 32.10 13.34
N ASN A 223 12.45 32.08 12.97
CA ASN A 223 13.18 33.30 12.67
C ASN A 223 13.03 33.73 11.19
N ALA A 224 13.67 34.85 10.83
CA ALA A 224 13.60 35.40 9.48
C ALA A 224 14.13 34.44 8.40
N GLU A 225 15.19 33.68 8.70
CA GLU A 225 15.81 32.73 7.76
C GLU A 225 14.88 31.52 7.51
N GLU A 226 14.22 31.01 8.55
CA GLU A 226 13.24 29.92 8.43
C GLU A 226 12.04 30.32 7.60
N ILE A 227 11.49 31.52 7.83
CA ILE A 227 10.36 32.07 7.07
C ILE A 227 10.79 32.33 5.61
N LYS A 228 12.00 32.88 5.42
CA LYS A 228 12.57 33.11 4.09
C LYS A 228 12.73 31.81 3.32
N ALA A 229 13.30 30.77 3.93
CA ALA A 229 13.47 29.47 3.30
C ALA A 229 12.13 28.79 2.99
N GLU A 230 11.10 29.01 3.82
CA GLU A 230 9.75 28.47 3.57
C GLU A 230 9.11 29.14 2.36
N ALA A 231 9.20 30.47 2.30
CA ALA A 231 8.71 31.25 1.17
C ALA A 231 9.46 30.92 -0.14
N LEU A 232 10.78 30.67 -0.09
CA LEU A 232 11.57 30.21 -1.25
C LEU A 232 11.20 28.78 -1.68
N SER A 233 10.98 27.87 -0.74
CA SER A 233 10.52 26.51 -1.05
C SER A 233 9.17 26.54 -1.75
N LEU A 234 8.23 27.35 -1.25
CA LEU A 234 6.95 27.55 -1.92
C LEU A 234 7.17 28.12 -3.31
N ARG A 235 7.94 29.21 -3.47
CA ARG A 235 8.31 29.75 -4.80
C ARG A 235 8.78 28.66 -5.77
N SER A 236 9.71 27.81 -5.35
CA SER A 236 10.27 26.74 -6.20
C SER A 236 9.27 25.67 -6.62
N SER A 237 8.19 25.47 -5.85
CA SER A 237 7.06 24.62 -6.26
C SER A 237 6.13 25.27 -7.29
N TRP A 238 6.18 26.60 -7.45
CA TRP A 238 5.27 27.37 -8.32
C TRP A 238 5.95 28.02 -9.54
N ILE A 239 7.26 27.84 -9.74
CA ILE A 239 7.96 28.35 -10.94
C ILE A 239 7.44 27.70 -12.25
N GLY A 240 6.67 26.61 -12.16
CA GLY A 240 5.95 26.03 -13.29
C GLY A 240 4.74 26.85 -13.81
N THR A 241 4.28 27.89 -13.09
CA THR A 241 3.05 28.63 -13.43
C THR A 241 3.23 30.16 -13.46
N GLN A 242 4.40 30.68 -13.90
CA GLN A 242 4.54 32.11 -14.19
C GLN A 242 4.88 32.36 -15.66
N THR A 243 3.93 32.94 -16.41
CA THR A 243 4.18 33.56 -17.73
C THR A 243 4.57 35.04 -17.63
N ASN A 244 4.55 35.69 -16.46
CA ASN A 244 4.98 37.09 -16.35
C ASN A 244 5.69 37.38 -15.02
N ILE A 245 6.95 37.79 -15.12
CA ILE A 245 7.77 38.32 -14.02
C ILE A 245 7.70 39.85 -14.12
N PRO A 246 7.38 40.60 -13.04
CA PRO A 246 7.67 42.02 -13.00
C PRO A 246 9.20 42.18 -12.99
N GLN A 247 9.77 42.75 -14.07
CA GLN A 247 11.19 43.06 -14.12
C GLN A 247 11.56 43.97 -12.93
N ALA A 248 12.42 43.47 -12.05
CA ALA A 248 13.13 44.32 -11.12
C ALA A 248 13.95 45.32 -11.94
N LYS A 249 13.62 46.62 -11.81
CA LYS A 249 14.40 47.70 -12.40
C LYS A 249 15.83 47.65 -11.84
N GLY A 250 16.79 47.42 -12.73
CA GLY A 250 18.22 47.68 -12.51
C GLY A 250 19.01 46.51 -11.94
N GLY A 251 19.70 45.78 -12.82
CA GLY A 251 20.79 44.87 -12.44
C GLY A 251 20.92 43.70 -13.41
N ALA A 252 21.90 43.81 -14.33
CA ALA A 252 22.54 42.82 -15.21
C ALA A 252 21.74 41.60 -15.74
N PRO A 253 21.97 41.15 -16.99
CA PRO A 253 21.22 40.03 -17.57
C PRO A 253 21.46 38.73 -16.78
N SER A 254 20.48 38.35 -15.96
CA SER A 254 20.36 37.02 -15.39
C SER A 254 20.18 36.03 -16.54
N LYS A 255 21.11 35.08 -16.68
CA LYS A 255 20.94 33.94 -17.57
C LYS A 255 19.67 33.21 -17.15
N THR A 256 18.65 33.24 -18.00
CA THR A 256 17.42 32.48 -17.86
C THR A 256 17.73 31.00 -17.90
N TYR A 257 17.69 30.33 -16.76
CA TYR A 257 17.56 28.87 -16.72
C TYR A 257 16.08 28.51 -16.82
N GLN A 258 15.71 27.76 -17.86
CA GLN A 258 14.41 27.12 -17.95
C GLN A 258 14.28 26.09 -16.82
N TYR A 259 13.22 26.24 -16.02
CA TYR A 259 12.87 25.32 -14.95
C TYR A 259 12.33 24.01 -15.54
N GLN A 260 12.97 22.87 -15.23
CA GLN A 260 12.62 21.53 -15.73
C GLN A 260 11.95 20.62 -14.67
N GLY A 261 11.20 21.18 -13.71
CA GLY A 261 10.28 20.44 -12.84
C GLY A 261 10.86 19.29 -11.98
N VAL A 262 9.97 18.56 -11.31
CA VAL A 262 10.28 17.44 -10.39
C VAL A 262 10.95 16.25 -11.11
N ASP A 263 10.72 16.08 -12.40
CA ASP A 263 11.36 15.03 -13.19
C ASP A 263 12.86 15.31 -13.43
N PHE A 264 13.30 16.57 -13.44
CA PHE A 264 14.72 16.93 -13.42
C PHE A 264 15.38 16.54 -12.09
N MET A 265 14.70 16.71 -10.96
CA MET A 265 15.18 16.25 -9.64
C MET A 265 15.25 14.71 -9.54
N LYS A 266 14.28 14.00 -10.14
CA LYS A 266 14.33 12.53 -10.27
C LYS A 266 15.45 12.06 -11.20
N GLN A 267 15.74 12.81 -12.28
CA GLN A 267 16.88 12.55 -13.17
C GLN A 267 18.23 12.84 -12.51
N LEU A 268 18.31 13.88 -11.66
CA LEU A 268 19.55 14.26 -10.96
C LEU A 268 19.97 13.22 -9.91
N ILE A 269 19.01 12.58 -9.22
CA ILE A 269 19.28 11.72 -8.06
C ILE A 269 19.34 10.23 -8.44
N GLY A 270 18.77 9.85 -9.58
CA GLY A 270 18.75 8.47 -10.05
C GLY A 270 17.99 7.51 -9.11
N LYS A 271 17.56 6.36 -9.64
CA LYS A 271 16.83 5.33 -8.88
C LYS A 271 17.59 4.73 -7.68
N ASN A 272 18.86 5.08 -7.49
CA ASN A 272 19.75 4.45 -6.50
C ASN A 272 19.88 5.19 -5.17
N GLY A 273 19.58 6.49 -5.08
CA GLY A 273 19.72 7.24 -3.82
C GLY A 273 18.78 6.79 -2.70
N ILE A 274 17.58 6.30 -3.06
CA ILE A 274 16.57 5.82 -2.11
C ILE A 274 16.86 4.37 -1.68
N ALA A 275 17.43 3.54 -2.57
CA ALA A 275 17.78 2.15 -2.27
C ALA A 275 19.03 2.01 -1.38
N GLN A 276 19.86 3.04 -1.29
CA GLN A 276 21.10 3.03 -0.50
C GLN A 276 20.96 3.67 0.89
N GLY A 277 19.78 4.17 1.27
CA GLY A 277 19.53 4.71 2.61
C GLY A 277 20.18 6.08 2.87
N TRP A 278 20.39 6.90 1.84
CA TRP A 278 21.11 8.19 1.93
C TRP A 278 20.19 9.40 2.19
N TRP A 279 19.18 9.25 3.06
CA TRP A 279 18.59 10.38 3.80
C TRP A 279 17.77 9.89 5.00
N PRO A 280 17.88 10.52 6.19
CA PRO A 280 17.13 10.10 7.36
C PRO A 280 15.78 10.84 7.43
N TYR A 281 14.77 10.50 6.63
CA TYR A 281 13.41 11.00 6.89
C TYR A 281 12.29 10.01 6.55
N ASN A 282 11.24 10.16 7.36
CA ASN A 282 10.04 9.38 7.63
C ASN A 282 9.18 9.03 6.38
N PRO A 283 8.54 7.83 6.31
CA PRO A 283 7.58 7.42 5.26
C PRO A 283 6.47 8.43 4.89
N ASP A 284 6.14 9.37 5.78
CA ASP A 284 5.15 10.43 5.56
C ASP A 284 5.47 11.36 4.36
N LEU A 285 6.74 11.43 3.92
CA LEU A 285 7.14 12.27 2.79
C LEU A 285 6.85 11.63 1.41
N LEU A 286 6.78 10.31 1.32
CA LEU A 286 6.34 9.62 0.11
C LEU A 286 4.82 9.78 -0.07
N GLU A 287 4.09 9.74 1.04
CA GLU A 287 2.66 10.08 1.10
C GLU A 287 2.44 11.57 0.77
N ALA A 288 3.31 12.47 1.26
CA ALA A 288 3.28 13.88 0.86
C ALA A 288 3.62 14.08 -0.62
N THR A 289 4.54 13.30 -1.20
CA THR A 289 4.91 13.37 -2.62
C THR A 289 3.79 12.86 -3.52
N ASN A 290 3.14 11.75 -3.14
CA ASN A 290 1.96 11.25 -3.83
C ASN A 290 0.81 12.26 -3.70
N ARG A 291 0.59 12.81 -2.52
CA ARG A 291 -0.39 13.87 -2.29
C ARG A 291 -0.10 15.13 -3.11
N ILE A 292 1.16 15.50 -3.30
CA ILE A 292 1.55 16.62 -4.17
C ILE A 292 1.26 16.28 -5.64
N ASN A 293 1.62 15.07 -6.11
CA ASN A 293 1.28 14.63 -7.47
C ASN A 293 -0.23 14.56 -7.70
N ASP A 294 -1.00 14.12 -6.70
CA ASP A 294 -2.46 14.08 -6.76
C ASP A 294 -3.05 15.49 -6.81
N ILE A 295 -2.52 16.42 -6.01
CA ILE A 295 -2.89 17.84 -6.06
C ILE A 295 -2.53 18.47 -7.41
N ASP A 296 -1.33 18.20 -7.95
CA ASP A 296 -0.89 18.71 -9.25
C ASP A 296 -1.75 18.16 -10.40
N ASN A 297 -2.13 16.88 -10.32
CA ASN A 297 -3.03 16.26 -11.29
C ASN A 297 -4.45 16.83 -11.22
N GLU A 298 -4.98 17.08 -10.02
CA GLU A 298 -6.29 17.73 -9.85
C GLU A 298 -6.27 19.19 -10.35
N ILE A 299 -5.20 19.93 -10.08
CA ILE A 299 -5.04 21.30 -10.60
C ILE A 299 -4.96 21.28 -12.14
N LEU A 300 -4.18 20.35 -12.71
CA LEU A 300 -4.07 20.21 -14.16
C LEU A 300 -5.42 19.82 -14.78
N LYS A 301 -6.19 18.95 -14.12
CA LYS A 301 -7.55 18.56 -14.51
C LYS A 301 -8.48 19.78 -14.54
N GLU A 302 -8.49 20.57 -13.48
CA GLU A 302 -9.31 21.78 -13.39
C GLU A 302 -8.91 22.80 -14.47
N GLN A 303 -7.62 22.97 -14.72
CA GLN A 303 -7.12 23.84 -15.80
C GLN A 303 -7.55 23.34 -17.18
N TRP A 304 -7.50 22.03 -17.42
CA TRP A 304 -7.94 21.42 -18.66
C TRP A 304 -9.45 21.59 -18.85
N ILE A 305 -10.28 21.28 -17.86
CA ILE A 305 -11.75 21.42 -17.93
C ILE A 305 -12.14 22.89 -18.10
N THR A 306 -11.51 23.80 -17.36
CA THR A 306 -11.80 25.23 -17.45
C THR A 306 -11.41 25.77 -18.82
N SER A 307 -10.21 25.47 -19.30
CA SER A 307 -9.74 25.91 -20.63
C SER A 307 -10.61 25.32 -21.74
N PHE A 308 -10.97 24.04 -21.65
CA PHE A 308 -11.82 23.34 -22.60
C PHE A 308 -13.23 23.96 -22.74
N ASN A 309 -13.79 24.46 -21.64
CA ASN A 309 -15.12 25.07 -21.64
C ASN A 309 -15.14 26.56 -21.98
N THR A 310 -14.01 27.27 -21.79
CA THR A 310 -13.97 28.75 -21.84
C THR A 310 -13.15 29.33 -23.00
N LEU A 311 -12.15 28.60 -23.50
CA LEU A 311 -11.24 29.07 -24.54
C LEU A 311 -11.50 28.37 -25.89
N PRO A 312 -11.14 29.01 -27.04
CA PRO A 312 -11.27 28.39 -28.35
C PRO A 312 -10.32 27.18 -28.52
N LYS A 313 -10.74 26.20 -29.33
CA LYS A 313 -10.06 24.89 -29.52
C LYS A 313 -8.58 25.05 -29.88
N GLU A 314 -8.27 26.01 -30.75
CA GLU A 314 -6.91 26.25 -31.25
C GLU A 314 -5.97 26.70 -30.12
N GLU A 315 -6.41 27.61 -29.25
CA GLU A 315 -5.63 28.09 -28.10
C GLU A 315 -5.47 27.01 -27.01
N VAL A 316 -6.49 26.17 -26.83
CA VAL A 316 -6.44 25.04 -25.88
C VAL A 316 -5.45 23.99 -26.35
N LEU A 317 -5.43 23.66 -27.65
CA LEU A 317 -4.52 22.66 -28.20
C LEU A 317 -3.08 23.17 -28.32
N GLU A 318 -2.87 24.47 -28.47
CA GLU A 318 -1.53 25.09 -28.38
C GLU A 318 -0.95 24.97 -26.96
N LYS A 319 -1.78 25.25 -25.93
CA LYS A 319 -1.36 25.13 -24.52
C LYS A 319 -1.30 23.68 -24.03
N PHE A 320 -2.22 22.82 -24.49
CA PHE A 320 -2.38 21.45 -24.03
C PHE A 320 -2.60 20.47 -25.20
N PRO A 321 -1.53 20.11 -25.94
CA PRO A 321 -1.63 19.25 -27.13
C PRO A 321 -2.26 17.88 -26.86
N LYS A 322 -2.15 17.37 -25.63
CA LYS A 322 -2.73 16.08 -25.21
C LYS A 322 -4.27 16.06 -25.28
N LEU A 323 -4.93 17.20 -25.20
CA LEU A 323 -6.39 17.30 -25.29
C LEU A 323 -6.93 17.03 -26.71
N THR A 324 -6.07 16.86 -27.71
CA THR A 324 -6.48 16.51 -29.09
C THR A 324 -7.39 15.28 -29.13
N VAL A 325 -7.09 14.25 -28.34
CA VAL A 325 -7.89 13.01 -28.30
C VAL A 325 -9.30 13.26 -27.73
N ILE A 326 -9.40 14.14 -26.72
CA ILE A 326 -10.67 14.56 -26.11
C ILE A 326 -11.50 15.38 -27.10
N TYR A 327 -10.88 16.31 -27.84
CA TYR A 327 -11.59 17.06 -28.88
C TYR A 327 -12.05 16.17 -30.05
N ASN A 328 -11.28 15.15 -30.44
CA ASN A 328 -11.70 14.20 -31.47
C ASN A 328 -12.94 13.41 -31.03
N LYS A 329 -12.99 12.99 -29.77
CA LYS A 329 -14.18 12.35 -29.19
C LYS A 329 -15.33 13.35 -29.05
N LEU A 330 -15.08 14.61 -28.68
CA LEU A 330 -16.12 15.64 -28.63
C LEU A 330 -16.79 15.84 -29.99
N ASP A 331 -15.99 15.92 -31.06
CA ASP A 331 -16.50 16.16 -32.41
C ASP A 331 -17.35 14.96 -32.90
N ALA A 332 -16.92 13.73 -32.61
CA ALA A 332 -17.72 12.54 -32.87
C ALA A 332 -19.02 12.48 -32.01
N ALA A 333 -18.96 12.93 -30.75
CA ALA A 333 -20.11 12.90 -29.84
C ALA A 333 -21.15 13.95 -30.25
N ARG A 334 -20.70 15.13 -30.70
CA ARG A 334 -21.55 16.17 -31.27
C ARG A 334 -22.33 15.64 -32.46
N LEU A 335 -21.68 14.93 -33.38
CA LEU A 335 -22.36 14.33 -34.54
C LEU A 335 -23.44 13.33 -34.08
N PHE A 336 -23.11 12.43 -33.15
CA PHE A 336 -24.05 11.45 -32.62
C PHE A 336 -25.27 12.07 -31.92
N TYR A 337 -25.08 13.13 -31.13
CA TYR A 337 -26.18 13.76 -30.41
C TYR A 337 -27.00 14.74 -31.24
N ASN A 338 -26.40 15.40 -32.23
CA ASN A 338 -27.11 16.29 -33.15
C ASN A 338 -28.19 15.55 -33.97
N GLU A 339 -28.03 14.23 -34.16
CA GLU A 339 -29.06 13.39 -34.81
C GLU A 339 -30.28 13.12 -33.90
N LYS A 340 -30.13 13.29 -32.59
CA LYS A 340 -31.13 12.87 -31.59
C LYS A 340 -31.76 14.04 -30.83
N ILE A 341 -31.04 15.14 -30.67
CA ILE A 341 -31.46 16.34 -29.93
C ILE A 341 -30.91 17.60 -30.63
N ALA A 342 -31.52 18.76 -30.36
CA ALA A 342 -31.13 20.02 -30.99
C ALA A 342 -29.68 20.42 -30.69
N THR A 343 -29.06 21.10 -31.64
CA THR A 343 -27.64 21.50 -31.64
C THR A 343 -27.09 22.08 -30.33
N PRO A 344 -27.72 23.06 -29.68
CA PRO A 344 -27.18 23.60 -28.42
C PRO A 344 -27.19 22.59 -27.27
N TYR A 345 -28.14 21.67 -27.25
CA TYR A 345 -28.27 20.63 -26.21
C TYR A 345 -27.45 19.38 -26.54
N ALA A 346 -27.27 19.09 -27.82
CA ALA A 346 -26.33 18.07 -28.30
C ALA A 346 -24.89 18.40 -27.92
N GLU A 347 -24.53 19.69 -27.94
CA GLU A 347 -23.21 20.13 -27.49
C GLU A 347 -23.02 19.94 -25.98
N GLU A 348 -24.03 20.23 -25.17
CA GLU A 348 -23.99 20.00 -23.72
C GLU A 348 -23.91 18.50 -23.39
N ALA A 349 -24.66 17.67 -24.11
CA ALA A 349 -24.59 16.22 -23.99
C ALA A 349 -23.22 15.65 -24.36
N ALA A 350 -22.65 16.14 -25.46
CA ALA A 350 -21.32 15.73 -25.94
C ALA A 350 -20.22 16.13 -24.95
N LYS A 351 -20.29 17.35 -24.39
CA LYS A 351 -19.34 17.80 -23.36
C LYS A 351 -19.44 16.94 -22.10
N THR A 352 -20.65 16.60 -21.66
CA THR A 352 -20.87 15.83 -20.42
C THR A 352 -20.32 14.41 -20.48
N ILE A 353 -20.30 13.77 -21.64
CA ILE A 353 -19.67 12.45 -21.80
C ILE A 353 -18.15 12.55 -21.84
N VAL A 354 -17.63 13.56 -22.52
CA VAL A 354 -16.19 13.73 -22.72
C VAL A 354 -15.49 14.25 -21.46
N THR A 355 -16.20 14.96 -20.57
CA THR A 355 -15.66 15.39 -19.26
C THR A 355 -15.26 14.22 -18.36
N LEU A 356 -15.89 13.05 -18.51
CA LEU A 356 -15.55 11.83 -17.77
C LEU A 356 -14.20 11.24 -18.22
N ASP A 357 -13.71 11.59 -19.41
CA ASP A 357 -12.49 11.04 -19.99
C ASP A 357 -11.22 11.84 -19.62
N PHE A 358 -11.36 13.02 -18.97
CA PHE A 358 -10.19 13.80 -18.51
C PHE A 358 -9.36 13.04 -17.48
N ASP A 359 -10.03 12.27 -16.60
CA ASP A 359 -9.35 11.38 -15.64
C ASP A 359 -8.60 10.24 -16.34
N CYS A 360 -9.20 9.69 -17.41
CA CYS A 360 -8.56 8.65 -18.22
C CYS A 360 -7.30 9.22 -18.89
N LEU A 361 -7.38 10.44 -19.43
CA LEU A 361 -6.25 11.10 -20.09
C LEU A 361 -5.11 11.42 -19.12
N LEU A 362 -5.40 11.87 -17.88
CA LEU A 362 -4.39 12.12 -16.84
C LEU A 362 -3.66 10.84 -16.41
N LYS A 363 -4.37 9.71 -16.41
CA LYS A 363 -3.82 8.39 -16.06
C LYS A 363 -3.17 7.65 -17.24
N ASN A 364 -3.15 8.26 -18.44
CA ASN A 364 -2.78 7.62 -19.72
C ASN A 364 -3.55 6.32 -19.99
N GLU A 365 -4.81 6.27 -19.56
CA GLU A 365 -5.74 5.17 -19.86
C GLU A 365 -6.37 5.39 -21.24
N PRO A 366 -6.71 4.30 -21.97
CA PRO A 366 -7.33 4.42 -23.28
C PRO A 366 -8.72 5.08 -23.16
N ILE A 367 -8.95 6.14 -23.95
CA ILE A 367 -10.24 6.81 -24.04
C ILE A 367 -11.15 5.97 -24.94
N LYS A 368 -12.27 5.50 -24.40
CA LYS A 368 -13.26 4.71 -25.14
C LYS A 368 -13.87 5.50 -26.28
N ALA A 369 -14.19 4.85 -27.39
CA ALA A 369 -14.98 5.46 -28.46
C ALA A 369 -16.42 5.75 -27.96
N ILE A 370 -17.14 6.63 -28.66
CA ILE A 370 -18.56 6.90 -28.31
C ILE A 370 -19.42 5.67 -28.51
N SER A 371 -19.16 4.87 -29.56
CA SER A 371 -19.84 3.60 -29.81
C SER A 371 -19.64 2.56 -28.70
N GLU A 372 -18.57 2.68 -27.92
CA GLU A 372 -18.24 1.79 -26.80
C GLU A 372 -18.85 2.28 -25.47
N THR A 373 -19.51 3.44 -25.47
CA THR A 373 -20.20 3.95 -24.28
C THR A 373 -21.56 3.23 -24.15
N PRO A 374 -21.93 2.71 -22.97
CA PRO A 374 -23.14 1.89 -22.82
C PRO A 374 -24.41 2.62 -23.30
N ALA A 375 -25.24 1.96 -24.11
CA ALA A 375 -26.47 2.53 -24.67
C ALA A 375 -27.40 3.13 -23.60
N LYS A 376 -27.50 2.47 -22.44
CA LYS A 376 -28.28 2.94 -21.29
C LYS A 376 -27.82 4.32 -20.79
N LEU A 377 -26.53 4.63 -20.85
CA LEU A 377 -25.99 5.92 -20.43
C LEU A 377 -26.38 7.02 -21.42
N HIS A 378 -26.33 6.72 -22.72
CA HIS A 378 -26.80 7.64 -23.76
C HIS A 378 -28.30 7.93 -23.62
N GLU A 379 -29.11 6.89 -23.40
CA GLU A 379 -30.57 7.02 -23.23
C GLU A 379 -30.92 7.85 -21.99
N GLN A 380 -30.27 7.62 -20.85
CA GLN A 380 -30.47 8.39 -19.63
C GLN A 380 -30.16 9.88 -19.83
N LEU A 381 -29.07 10.19 -20.53
CA LEU A 381 -28.65 11.57 -20.76
C LEU A 381 -29.61 12.30 -21.70
N ILE A 382 -30.07 11.62 -22.76
CA ILE A 382 -31.09 12.14 -23.69
C ILE A 382 -32.41 12.39 -22.94
N GLN A 383 -32.86 11.43 -22.12
CA GLN A 383 -34.08 11.58 -21.33
C GLN A 383 -34.00 12.73 -20.32
N GLN A 384 -32.85 12.91 -19.67
CA GLN A 384 -32.63 14.02 -18.73
C GLN A 384 -32.74 15.38 -19.42
N ILE A 385 -32.14 15.53 -20.61
CA ILE A 385 -32.22 16.76 -21.41
C ILE A 385 -33.64 16.99 -21.93
N GLN A 386 -34.32 15.96 -22.42
CA GLN A 386 -35.71 16.06 -22.87
C GLN A 386 -36.65 16.49 -21.73
N TYR A 387 -36.45 15.93 -20.54
CA TYR A 387 -37.19 16.33 -19.35
C TYR A 387 -36.93 17.79 -18.96
N GLN A 388 -35.69 18.27 -19.02
CA GLN A 388 -35.37 19.70 -18.82
C GLN A 388 -36.05 20.59 -19.88
N LEU A 389 -36.05 20.19 -21.15
CA LEU A 389 -36.72 20.92 -22.23
C LEU A 389 -38.24 21.00 -22.07
N GLN A 390 -38.83 19.93 -21.51
CA GLN A 390 -40.24 19.84 -21.20
C GLN A 390 -40.63 20.77 -20.03
N ILE A 391 -39.79 20.83 -18.99
CA ILE A 391 -39.94 21.78 -17.86
C ILE A 391 -39.84 23.23 -18.34
N GLU A 392 -38.90 23.54 -19.25
CA GLU A 392 -38.71 24.90 -19.78
C GLU A 392 -39.73 25.29 -20.86
N GLY A 393 -40.64 24.38 -21.25
CA GLY A 393 -41.68 24.64 -22.27
C GLY A 393 -41.15 24.79 -23.70
N LYS A 394 -39.89 24.40 -23.98
CA LYS A 394 -39.20 24.61 -25.27
C LYS A 394 -39.31 23.42 -26.23
N GLU A 395 -39.87 22.30 -25.78
CA GLU A 395 -39.96 21.02 -26.52
C GLU A 395 -40.67 21.14 -27.88
N LYS A 396 -41.69 22.00 -27.99
CA LYS A 396 -42.48 22.22 -29.22
C LYS A 396 -41.68 22.88 -30.37
N SER A 397 -40.56 23.54 -30.08
CA SER A 397 -39.71 24.23 -31.08
C SER A 397 -38.92 23.25 -31.96
N LEU A 398 -38.72 22.01 -31.49
CA LEU A 398 -37.80 21.05 -32.11
C LEU A 398 -38.45 20.16 -33.17
N VAL A 399 -39.76 19.96 -33.12
CA VAL A 399 -40.48 19.10 -34.07
C VAL A 399 -40.47 19.70 -35.50
N THR A 400 -40.26 21.01 -35.63
CA THR A 400 -40.29 21.74 -36.91
C THR A 400 -38.94 21.96 -37.59
N ALA A 401 -37.81 21.60 -36.97
CA ALA A 401 -36.48 21.92 -37.50
C ALA A 401 -35.78 20.76 -38.23
N ALA A 402 -36.40 19.58 -38.33
CA ALA A 402 -35.82 18.43 -39.02
C ALA A 402 -35.84 18.62 -40.55
N LYS A 403 -34.77 19.19 -41.12
CA LYS A 403 -34.50 19.12 -42.56
C LYS A 403 -34.04 17.71 -42.96
N PRO A 404 -34.38 17.21 -44.17
CA PRO A 404 -34.15 15.81 -44.53
C PRO A 404 -32.67 15.44 -44.68
N PHE A 405 -32.33 14.34 -44.02
CA PHE A 405 -31.04 13.67 -43.82
C PHE A 405 -30.24 13.26 -45.09
N ASN A 406 -30.78 13.42 -46.30
CA ASN A 406 -30.19 12.82 -47.51
C ASN A 406 -29.16 13.68 -48.28
N GLN A 407 -28.91 14.94 -47.91
CA GLN A 407 -27.89 15.77 -48.58
C GLN A 407 -26.53 15.82 -47.86
N GLN A 408 -26.46 15.47 -46.57
CA GLN A 408 -25.19 15.44 -45.81
C GLN A 408 -24.49 14.07 -45.87
N LEU A 409 -25.22 12.98 -46.16
CA LEU A 409 -24.67 11.63 -46.36
C LEU A 409 -23.70 11.51 -47.55
N LYS A 410 -23.82 12.37 -48.58
CA LYS A 410 -22.87 12.36 -49.72
C LYS A 410 -21.49 12.94 -49.39
N VAL A 411 -21.38 13.72 -48.32
CA VAL A 411 -20.09 14.24 -47.84
C VAL A 411 -19.43 13.25 -46.89
N PHE A 412 -20.22 12.49 -46.12
CA PHE A 412 -19.72 11.48 -45.19
C PHE A 412 -19.18 10.22 -45.90
N HIS A 413 -19.86 9.74 -46.96
CA HIS A 413 -19.37 8.61 -47.76
C HIS A 413 -18.03 8.89 -48.46
N ARG A 414 -17.74 10.15 -48.80
CA ARG A 414 -16.49 10.53 -49.47
C ARG A 414 -15.26 10.56 -48.54
N ILE A 415 -15.49 10.65 -47.22
CA ILE A 415 -14.44 10.68 -46.19
C ILE A 415 -14.23 9.28 -45.58
N GLN A 416 -15.28 8.45 -45.51
CA GLN A 416 -15.16 7.06 -45.07
C GLN A 416 -14.51 6.13 -46.11
N GLU A 417 -14.76 6.30 -47.42
CA GLU A 417 -14.16 5.43 -48.45
C GLU A 417 -12.62 5.50 -48.51
N SER A 418 -11.99 6.58 -48.03
CA SER A 418 -10.52 6.67 -47.97
C SER A 418 -9.91 6.12 -46.68
N THR A 419 -10.72 5.77 -45.67
CA THR A 419 -10.25 5.26 -44.38
C THR A 419 -10.74 3.85 -44.03
N PHE A 420 -11.70 3.31 -44.78
CA PHE A 420 -12.29 1.99 -44.51
C PHE A 420 -11.68 0.80 -45.26
N ASN A 421 -10.81 1.00 -46.27
CA ASN A 421 -10.21 -0.13 -47.01
C ASN A 421 -9.19 -0.96 -46.22
N ASP A 422 -8.81 -0.55 -45.00
CA ASP A 422 -7.76 -1.25 -44.23
C ASP A 422 -8.24 -2.03 -43.00
N LEU A 423 -9.53 -2.04 -42.64
CA LEU A 423 -9.99 -2.72 -41.41
C LEU A 423 -11.23 -3.60 -41.55
N ASP A 424 -11.80 -3.74 -42.76
CA ASP A 424 -12.94 -4.61 -43.07
C ASP A 424 -12.58 -6.09 -43.26
N ALA A 425 -11.59 -6.59 -42.51
CA ALA A 425 -11.35 -8.03 -42.37
C ALA A 425 -11.94 -8.55 -41.05
N SER A 426 -13.25 -8.34 -40.93
CA SER A 426 -14.22 -9.39 -40.62
C SER A 426 -13.98 -10.23 -39.35
N ASN A 427 -14.59 -9.79 -38.25
CA ASN A 427 -15.27 -10.70 -37.32
C ASN A 427 -16.77 -10.39 -37.43
N GLU A 428 -17.47 -11.07 -38.33
CA GLU A 428 -18.94 -11.10 -38.39
C GLU A 428 -19.41 -12.51 -38.09
N ASN A 429 -20.41 -12.66 -37.22
CA ASN A 429 -21.73 -13.17 -37.61
C ASN A 429 -22.65 -13.31 -36.39
N PHE A 430 -23.75 -12.55 -36.42
CA PHE A 430 -25.04 -12.90 -35.83
C PHE A 430 -25.87 -13.67 -36.89
N PRO A 431 -26.96 -14.38 -36.54
CA PRO A 431 -28.29 -13.77 -36.74
C PRO A 431 -29.43 -14.25 -35.81
N ASP A 432 -30.55 -13.54 -35.97
CA ASP A 432 -31.83 -13.45 -35.25
C ASP A 432 -32.79 -14.67 -35.28
N GLU A 433 -33.87 -14.64 -34.46
CA GLU A 433 -35.29 -14.64 -34.93
C GLU A 433 -36.40 -14.65 -33.82
N LEU A 434 -37.28 -13.63 -33.89
CA LEU A 434 -38.78 -13.57 -33.84
C LEU A 434 -39.71 -14.22 -32.74
N ALA A 435 -40.33 -13.33 -31.93
CA ALA A 435 -41.79 -13.07 -31.67
C ALA A 435 -42.71 -14.08 -30.89
N PRO A 436 -44.00 -13.77 -30.53
CA PRO A 436 -44.56 -12.70 -29.67
C PRO A 436 -45.70 -13.12 -28.65
N VAL A 437 -46.21 -12.14 -27.86
CA VAL A 437 -47.55 -12.01 -27.18
C VAL A 437 -47.86 -12.71 -25.83
N LEU A 438 -48.17 -11.92 -24.77
CA LEU A 438 -49.44 -11.91 -24.00
C LEU A 438 -49.40 -10.98 -22.76
N VAL A 439 -50.42 -10.15 -22.62
CA VAL A 439 -50.86 -9.30 -21.48
C VAL A 439 -52.39 -9.52 -21.38
N PRO A 440 -53.16 -9.27 -20.28
CA PRO A 440 -52.86 -8.74 -18.93
C PRO A 440 -53.45 -9.56 -17.75
N LYS A 441 -53.08 -9.24 -16.50
CA LYS A 441 -54.10 -8.90 -15.48
C LYS A 441 -53.56 -8.20 -14.24
N VAL A 442 -54.24 -7.11 -13.92
CA VAL A 442 -54.20 -6.28 -12.73
C VAL A 442 -54.61 -7.08 -11.49
N LEU A 443 -53.86 -6.93 -10.40
CA LEU A 443 -54.27 -7.26 -9.03
C LEU A 443 -53.73 -6.16 -8.10
N GLU A 444 -54.59 -5.19 -7.80
CA GLU A 444 -54.42 -4.25 -6.70
C GLU A 444 -54.58 -4.99 -5.37
N LEU A 445 -53.68 -4.74 -4.42
CA LEU A 445 -53.85 -5.11 -3.01
C LEU A 445 -53.57 -3.87 -2.13
N PRO A 446 -54.32 -3.73 -1.03
CA PRO A 446 -54.71 -2.44 -0.46
C PRO A 446 -53.60 -1.74 0.32
N GLN A 447 -53.48 -0.43 0.16
CA GLN A 447 -52.74 0.44 1.05
C GLN A 447 -53.44 0.46 2.43
N LYS A 448 -52.76 -0.07 3.44
CA LYS A 448 -53.13 0.08 4.85
C LYS A 448 -52.55 1.42 5.34
N PRO A 449 -53.33 2.36 5.87
CA PRO A 449 -52.79 3.63 6.31
C PRO A 449 -51.92 3.45 7.56
N LEU A 450 -50.71 4.02 7.54
CA LEU A 450 -49.92 4.25 8.75
C LEU A 450 -50.71 5.22 9.64
N ILE A 451 -51.19 4.73 10.77
CA ILE A 451 -51.71 5.56 11.85
C ILE A 451 -50.50 6.29 12.45
N SER A 452 -50.49 7.62 12.42
CA SER A 452 -49.43 8.42 13.05
C SER A 452 -49.49 8.24 14.57
N LEU A 453 -48.33 8.29 15.24
CA LEU A 453 -48.23 8.25 16.71
C LEU A 453 -49.04 9.37 17.38
N GLU A 454 -49.32 10.47 16.66
CA GLU A 454 -50.20 11.54 17.10
C GLU A 454 -51.68 11.12 17.17
N SER A 455 -52.15 10.27 16.25
CA SER A 455 -53.52 9.73 16.24
C SER A 455 -53.79 8.79 17.42
N ILE A 456 -52.78 8.02 17.87
CA ILE A 456 -52.88 7.17 19.06
C ILE A 456 -52.89 8.02 20.34
N ALA A 457 -52.10 9.09 20.39
CA ALA A 457 -52.07 10.01 21.52
C ALA A 457 -53.39 10.80 21.66
N GLU A 458 -54.04 11.17 20.55
CA GLU A 458 -55.37 11.79 20.55
C GLU A 458 -56.46 10.81 20.98
N GLN A 459 -56.43 9.55 20.54
CA GLN A 459 -57.36 8.52 21.01
C GLN A 459 -57.26 8.25 22.52
N ILE A 460 -56.05 8.29 23.09
CA ILE A 460 -55.84 8.15 24.55
C ILE A 460 -56.36 9.39 25.31
N ARG A 461 -56.28 10.58 24.70
CA ARG A 461 -56.79 11.82 25.27
C ARG A 461 -58.32 11.88 25.25
N ASP A 462 -58.95 11.44 24.16
CA ASP A 462 -60.41 11.35 24.03
C ASP A 462 -61.00 10.25 24.94
N LEU A 463 -60.32 9.12 25.11
CA LEU A 463 -60.70 8.10 26.10
C LEU A 463 -60.63 8.65 27.53
N LYS A 464 -59.62 9.45 27.86
CA LYS A 464 -59.54 10.13 29.16
C LYS A 464 -60.66 11.16 29.35
N ALA A 465 -61.02 11.90 28.30
CA ALA A 465 -62.10 12.89 28.36
C ALA A 465 -63.49 12.23 28.53
N GLN A 466 -63.76 11.16 27.77
CA GLN A 466 -65.03 10.41 27.85
C GLN A 466 -65.20 9.66 29.18
N MET A 467 -64.12 9.20 29.81
CA MET A 467 -64.18 8.56 31.13
C MET A 467 -64.34 9.57 32.28
N LEU A 468 -63.90 10.82 32.09
CA LEU A 468 -64.07 11.90 33.08
C LEU A 468 -65.53 12.41 33.10
N GLU A 469 -66.21 12.41 31.95
CA GLU A 469 -67.65 12.72 31.85
C GLU A 469 -68.57 11.61 32.37
N ALA A 470 -68.07 10.36 32.50
CA ALA A 470 -68.84 9.21 32.96
C ALA A 470 -68.82 8.96 34.48
N GLY A 471 -68.12 9.79 35.27
CA GLY A 471 -68.20 9.75 36.75
C GLY A 471 -67.72 8.45 37.40
N LEU A 472 -66.74 7.75 36.81
CA LEU A 472 -66.20 6.49 37.33
C LEU A 472 -64.92 6.71 38.17
N SER A 473 -64.90 6.11 39.37
CA SER A 473 -63.85 6.21 40.40
C SER A 473 -62.45 5.73 39.95
N GLN A 474 -61.41 6.44 40.39
CA GLN A 474 -59.98 6.31 40.04
C GLN A 474 -59.27 5.00 40.48
N GLN A 475 -59.97 3.97 40.95
CA GLN A 475 -59.33 2.76 41.49
C GLN A 475 -58.83 1.65 40.52
N PRO A 476 -59.13 1.61 39.20
CA PRO A 476 -58.58 0.55 38.32
C PRO A 476 -57.22 0.88 37.68
N LEU A 477 -56.72 2.12 37.77
CA LEU A 477 -55.50 2.54 37.08
C LEU A 477 -54.23 2.14 37.84
N ASP A 478 -54.24 2.18 39.17
CA ASP A 478 -53.10 1.79 40.01
C ASP A 478 -52.87 0.27 40.02
N LYS A 479 -53.91 -0.52 39.79
CA LYS A 479 -53.83 -1.99 39.77
C LYS A 479 -53.22 -2.51 38.46
N LEU A 480 -53.52 -1.85 37.32
CA LEU A 480 -52.92 -2.17 36.02
C LEU A 480 -51.46 -1.70 35.91
N LEU A 481 -51.11 -0.59 36.58
CA LEU A 481 -49.74 -0.10 36.68
C LEU A 481 -48.88 -0.96 37.64
N GLN A 482 -49.44 -1.50 38.72
CA GLN A 482 -48.72 -2.41 39.61
C GLN A 482 -48.49 -3.81 39.02
N GLU A 483 -49.41 -4.35 38.22
CA GLU A 483 -49.21 -5.64 37.55
C GLU A 483 -48.19 -5.57 36.40
N GLN A 484 -47.98 -4.41 35.77
CA GLN A 484 -46.90 -4.22 34.79
C GLN A 484 -45.55 -3.85 35.42
N LEU A 485 -45.50 -3.27 36.63
CA LEU A 485 -44.25 -3.02 37.34
C LEU A 485 -43.67 -4.24 38.08
N ASN A 486 -44.48 -5.25 38.41
CA ASN A 486 -44.05 -6.46 39.14
C ASN A 486 -43.49 -7.60 38.25
N LEU A 487 -43.30 -7.37 36.95
CA LEU A 487 -42.61 -8.32 36.04
C LEU A 487 -41.10 -8.02 35.90
N SER A 488 -40.53 -7.19 36.79
CA SER A 488 -39.16 -6.68 36.62
C SER A 488 -38.30 -6.64 37.90
N GLN A 489 -38.50 -7.56 38.85
CA GLN A 489 -37.59 -7.73 40.00
C GLN A 489 -37.23 -9.19 40.22
N ASP A 490 -35.95 -9.53 40.02
CA ASP A 490 -35.34 -10.81 40.40
C ASP A 490 -34.28 -10.57 41.52
N PRO A 491 -33.99 -11.57 42.38
CA PRO A 491 -33.55 -11.41 43.75
C PRO A 491 -32.02 -11.30 43.90
N VAL A 492 -31.44 -10.14 43.57
CA VAL A 492 -29.99 -9.88 43.75
C VAL A 492 -29.71 -8.77 44.78
N GLU A 493 -30.72 -8.04 45.24
CA GLU A 493 -30.53 -6.88 46.13
C GLU A 493 -30.48 -7.19 47.64
N GLN A 494 -30.55 -8.45 48.06
CA GLN A 494 -30.44 -8.80 49.49
C GLN A 494 -29.05 -9.32 49.94
N GLU A 495 -28.14 -9.66 49.02
CA GLU A 495 -26.78 -10.10 49.40
C GLU A 495 -25.75 -8.95 49.44
N LEU A 496 -26.06 -7.77 48.88
CA LEU A 496 -25.09 -6.66 48.79
C LEU A 496 -24.99 -5.75 50.03
N LYS A 497 -25.57 -6.15 51.17
CA LYS A 497 -25.49 -5.39 52.44
C LYS A 497 -24.56 -6.00 53.50
N ALA A 498 -23.89 -7.12 53.21
CA ALA A 498 -23.10 -7.86 54.21
C ALA A 498 -21.58 -7.86 54.01
N SER A 499 -21.02 -7.18 53.01
CA SER A 499 -19.59 -7.26 52.70
C SER A 499 -18.91 -5.89 52.51
N THR A 500 -19.16 -4.97 53.45
CA THR A 500 -18.24 -3.86 53.74
C THR A 500 -17.30 -4.30 54.85
N ASP A 501 -16.15 -4.87 54.44
CA ASP A 501 -14.86 -4.80 55.13
C ASP A 501 -13.90 -5.76 54.42
N THR A 502 -13.01 -5.21 53.57
CA THR A 502 -11.61 -5.62 53.32
C THR A 502 -11.12 -4.91 52.05
N GLN A 503 -10.17 -3.98 52.19
CA GLN A 503 -9.45 -3.33 51.09
C GLN A 503 -8.58 -4.33 50.32
N LEU A 504 -8.75 -4.46 49.00
CA LEU A 504 -7.71 -4.87 48.04
C LEU A 504 -8.14 -4.51 46.60
N PHE A 505 -7.21 -3.93 45.84
CA PHE A 505 -7.33 -3.38 44.49
C PHE A 505 -8.07 -4.30 43.48
N LEU A 506 -9.13 -3.79 42.85
CA LEU A 506 -9.77 -4.40 41.66
C LEU A 506 -10.16 -3.32 40.64
N GLU A 507 -9.70 -3.51 39.40
CA GLU A 507 -10.07 -2.73 38.21
C GLU A 507 -11.57 -2.90 37.90
N GLU A 508 -12.26 -1.79 37.62
CA GLU A 508 -13.69 -1.78 37.28
C GLU A 508 -13.96 -2.49 35.95
N LYS A 509 -14.57 -3.68 35.99
CA LYS A 509 -15.16 -4.35 34.82
C LYS A 509 -16.48 -3.69 34.45
N THR A 510 -16.49 -2.93 33.36
CA THR A 510 -17.72 -2.56 32.65
C THR A 510 -18.33 -3.82 32.02
N ILE A 511 -19.49 -4.27 32.52
CA ILE A 511 -20.22 -5.42 31.97
C ILE A 511 -20.88 -4.96 30.65
N GLN A 512 -20.31 -5.37 29.52
CA GLN A 512 -20.93 -5.18 28.20
C GLN A 512 -22.05 -6.22 27.99
N PRO A 513 -23.18 -5.85 27.36
CA PRO A 513 -24.28 -6.79 27.10
C PRO A 513 -23.79 -7.92 26.18
N THR A 514 -23.95 -9.16 26.62
CA THR A 514 -23.54 -10.35 25.87
C THR A 514 -24.67 -10.81 24.96
N ILE A 515 -24.40 -10.96 23.65
CA ILE A 515 -25.39 -11.41 22.66
C ILE A 515 -25.19 -12.91 22.40
N SER A 516 -26.26 -13.71 22.49
CA SER A 516 -26.19 -15.14 22.17
C SER A 516 -26.20 -15.36 20.65
N LEU A 517 -25.26 -16.15 20.13
CA LEU A 517 -25.18 -16.46 18.69
C LEU A 517 -26.46 -17.14 18.16
N SER A 518 -27.10 -17.99 18.98
CA SER A 518 -28.38 -18.64 18.65
C SER A 518 -29.54 -17.66 18.42
N SER A 519 -29.44 -16.42 18.90
CA SER A 519 -30.43 -15.37 18.70
C SER A 519 -30.15 -14.51 17.45
N LEU A 520 -28.99 -14.69 16.80
CA LEU A 520 -28.63 -13.97 15.59
C LEU A 520 -29.29 -14.62 14.38
N HIS A 521 -30.18 -13.88 13.73
CA HIS A 521 -30.69 -14.22 12.41
C HIS A 521 -30.38 -13.05 11.47
N SER A 522 -29.67 -13.32 10.39
CA SER A 522 -29.38 -12.31 9.38
C SER A 522 -30.58 -12.18 8.44
N THR A 523 -31.14 -10.97 8.36
CA THR A 523 -32.15 -10.59 7.36
C THR A 523 -31.52 -9.94 6.13
N ALA A 524 -30.20 -9.75 6.15
CA ALA A 524 -29.44 -9.15 5.05
C ALA A 524 -29.24 -10.14 3.89
N ALA A 525 -29.14 -9.60 2.68
CA ALA A 525 -28.78 -10.38 1.51
C ALA A 525 -27.37 -11.01 1.70
N PRO A 526 -27.13 -12.24 1.20
CA PRO A 526 -25.82 -12.87 1.31
C PRO A 526 -24.72 -12.02 0.67
N LEU A 527 -23.50 -12.14 1.18
CA LEU A 527 -22.34 -11.47 0.60
C LEU A 527 -22.09 -12.03 -0.80
N ASP A 528 -21.70 -11.16 -1.73
CA ASP A 528 -21.25 -11.55 -3.06
C ASP A 528 -19.92 -12.30 -2.99
N LEU A 529 -20.01 -13.61 -2.82
CA LEU A 529 -18.89 -14.54 -2.68
C LEU A 529 -18.81 -15.55 -3.83
N ASP A 530 -19.72 -15.48 -4.81
CA ASP A 530 -19.84 -16.48 -5.87
C ASP A 530 -18.55 -16.64 -6.66
N ALA A 531 -17.92 -15.54 -7.03
CA ALA A 531 -16.65 -15.57 -7.74
C ALA A 531 -15.56 -16.30 -6.93
N ILE A 532 -15.57 -16.21 -5.60
CA ILE A 532 -14.55 -16.80 -4.72
C ILE A 532 -14.84 -18.28 -4.49
N LEU A 533 -16.10 -18.62 -4.21
CA LEU A 533 -16.51 -19.97 -3.84
C LEU A 533 -16.57 -20.90 -5.04
N ASN A 534 -16.95 -20.40 -6.23
CA ASN A 534 -17.13 -21.22 -7.42
C ASN A 534 -15.92 -21.24 -8.37
N SER A 535 -14.90 -20.41 -8.13
CA SER A 535 -13.69 -20.41 -8.96
C SER A 535 -12.73 -21.53 -8.60
N ASP A 536 -11.97 -22.02 -9.59
CA ASP A 536 -10.93 -23.00 -9.33
C ASP A 536 -9.76 -22.39 -8.52
N HIS A 537 -9.11 -23.21 -7.71
CA HIS A 537 -7.83 -22.90 -7.08
C HIS A 537 -6.68 -22.89 -8.09
N ARG A 538 -6.84 -23.56 -9.24
CA ARG A 538 -5.80 -23.63 -10.27
C ARG A 538 -5.76 -22.39 -11.15
N SER A 539 -4.58 -21.79 -11.24
CA SER A 539 -4.29 -20.73 -12.20
C SER A 539 -3.88 -21.32 -13.55
N LYS A 540 -4.29 -20.67 -14.64
CA LYS A 540 -3.89 -21.04 -16.00
C LYS A 540 -2.36 -21.03 -16.12
N THR A 541 -1.84 -22.00 -16.84
CA THR A 541 -0.41 -22.08 -17.18
C THR A 541 -0.25 -21.74 -18.66
N ILE A 542 0.74 -20.93 -18.98
CA ILE A 542 1.10 -20.52 -20.34
C ILE A 542 2.44 -21.16 -20.67
N GLU A 543 2.54 -21.71 -21.87
CA GLU A 543 3.78 -22.21 -22.42
C GLU A 543 4.67 -21.03 -22.85
N GLY A 544 5.86 -20.95 -22.28
CA GLY A 544 6.92 -20.02 -22.66
C GLY A 544 7.90 -20.66 -23.65
N ASP A 545 9.01 -19.98 -23.91
CA ASP A 545 9.98 -20.41 -24.91
C ASP A 545 10.56 -21.81 -24.63
N GLU A 546 10.81 -22.57 -25.71
CA GLU A 546 11.58 -23.82 -25.68
C GLU A 546 13.02 -23.53 -25.22
N PHE A 547 13.49 -24.27 -24.23
CA PHE A 547 14.89 -24.23 -23.80
C PHE A 547 15.44 -25.64 -23.61
N SER A 548 16.74 -25.79 -23.88
CA SER A 548 17.47 -27.04 -23.72
C SER A 548 17.88 -27.25 -22.26
N ARG A 549 17.52 -28.41 -21.69
CA ARG A 549 17.84 -28.80 -20.32
C ARG A 549 18.65 -30.11 -20.31
N TRP A 550 19.74 -30.13 -19.54
CA TRP A 550 20.54 -31.33 -19.31
C TRP A 550 20.02 -32.13 -18.10
N ASP A 551 19.88 -33.44 -18.25
CA ASP A 551 19.74 -34.37 -17.13
C ASP A 551 21.11 -34.61 -16.49
N ILE A 552 21.43 -33.80 -15.49
CA ILE A 552 22.74 -33.81 -14.81
C ILE A 552 23.01 -35.18 -14.14
N PRO A 553 22.07 -35.80 -13.39
CA PRO A 553 22.25 -37.15 -12.86
C PRO A 553 22.61 -38.19 -13.94
N LEU A 554 21.84 -38.26 -15.02
CA LEU A 554 22.08 -39.22 -16.10
C LEU A 554 23.42 -38.98 -16.78
N LEU A 555 23.75 -37.71 -17.07
CA LEU A 555 25.02 -37.31 -17.67
C LEU A 555 26.21 -37.63 -16.75
N THR A 556 26.06 -37.41 -15.44
CA THR A 556 27.09 -37.72 -14.44
C THR A 556 27.32 -39.22 -14.34
N GLU A 557 26.25 -40.02 -14.35
CA GLU A 557 26.35 -41.48 -14.33
C GLU A 557 27.05 -42.02 -15.58
N ALA A 558 26.66 -41.53 -16.76
CA ALA A 558 27.27 -41.89 -18.04
C ALA A 558 28.75 -41.48 -18.11
N LEU A 559 29.08 -40.27 -17.63
CA LEU A 559 30.45 -39.77 -17.55
C LEU A 559 31.31 -40.62 -16.61
N ASN A 560 30.77 -41.00 -15.45
CA ASN A 560 31.47 -41.82 -14.46
C ASN A 560 31.74 -43.24 -14.99
N LYS A 561 30.78 -43.85 -15.72
CA LYS A 561 30.96 -45.16 -16.37
C LYS A 561 32.10 -45.15 -17.39
N ARG A 562 32.24 -44.05 -18.14
CA ARG A 562 33.33 -43.83 -19.11
C ARG A 562 34.51 -43.06 -18.53
N GLY A 563 34.61 -42.95 -17.20
CA GLY A 563 35.54 -42.04 -16.53
C GLY A 563 37.01 -42.27 -16.91
N ARG A 564 37.43 -43.52 -17.14
CA ARG A 564 38.80 -43.83 -17.57
C ARG A 564 39.09 -43.26 -18.97
N GLU A 565 38.26 -43.60 -19.95
CA GLU A 565 38.40 -43.12 -21.34
C GLU A 565 38.35 -41.59 -21.40
N PHE A 566 37.36 -41.02 -20.71
CA PHE A 566 37.13 -39.58 -20.69
C PHE A 566 38.29 -38.80 -20.08
N VAL A 567 38.78 -39.21 -18.92
CA VAL A 567 39.84 -38.49 -18.21
C VAL A 567 41.17 -38.63 -18.92
N THR A 568 41.47 -39.78 -19.52
CA THR A 568 42.65 -39.94 -20.40
C THR A 568 42.55 -39.06 -21.65
N ALA A 569 41.37 -38.94 -22.26
CA ALA A 569 41.16 -38.02 -23.38
C ALA A 569 41.29 -36.54 -22.97
N LEU A 570 40.92 -36.21 -21.74
CA LEU A 570 40.95 -34.85 -21.20
C LEU A 570 42.36 -34.41 -20.77
N LEU A 571 43.09 -35.27 -20.07
CA LEU A 571 44.36 -34.97 -19.40
C LEU A 571 45.60 -35.62 -20.05
N GLY A 572 45.40 -36.50 -21.03
CA GLY A 572 46.45 -37.33 -21.63
C GLY A 572 46.70 -38.64 -20.89
N GLU A 573 47.81 -39.31 -21.17
CA GLU A 573 48.14 -40.61 -20.56
C GLU A 573 48.47 -40.49 -19.06
N PRO A 574 47.88 -41.35 -18.20
CA PRO A 574 48.18 -41.34 -16.77
C PRO A 574 49.62 -41.81 -16.51
N ARG A 575 50.28 -41.21 -15.51
CA ARG A 575 51.61 -41.66 -15.07
C ARG A 575 51.56 -42.92 -14.23
N PHE A 576 50.46 -43.11 -13.51
CA PHE A 576 50.18 -44.31 -12.74
C PHE A 576 48.70 -44.63 -12.89
N GLN A 577 48.40 -45.90 -13.09
CA GLN A 577 47.05 -46.41 -13.18
C GLN A 577 46.93 -47.72 -12.43
N ASP A 578 45.83 -47.87 -11.71
CA ASP A 578 45.39 -49.13 -11.14
C ASP A 578 43.90 -49.37 -11.47
N ASN A 579 43.31 -50.41 -10.88
CA ASN A 579 41.92 -50.80 -11.14
C ASN A 579 40.88 -49.82 -10.55
N GLN A 580 41.29 -48.89 -9.68
CA GLN A 580 40.41 -47.96 -8.98
C GLN A 580 40.75 -46.48 -9.22
N GLN A 581 41.99 -46.15 -9.57
CA GLN A 581 42.51 -44.78 -9.62
C GLN A 581 43.45 -44.57 -10.81
N LEU A 582 43.40 -43.34 -11.34
CA LEU A 582 44.34 -42.80 -12.32
C LEU A 582 45.05 -41.59 -11.74
N ARG A 583 46.36 -41.45 -12.01
CA ARG A 583 47.16 -40.34 -11.49
C ARG A 583 47.86 -39.54 -12.60
N PHE A 584 47.73 -38.22 -12.54
CA PHE A 584 48.19 -37.26 -13.55
C PHE A 584 49.04 -36.14 -12.90
N GLY A 585 49.87 -35.46 -13.70
CA GLY A 585 50.69 -34.31 -13.25
C GLY A 585 52.20 -34.58 -13.11
N ALA A 586 52.97 -33.49 -13.06
CA ALA A 586 54.44 -33.49 -13.18
C ALA A 586 55.20 -34.08 -11.97
N ASN A 587 54.61 -34.04 -10.76
CA ASN A 587 55.21 -34.51 -9.52
C ASN A 587 54.62 -35.86 -9.06
N LYS A 588 55.04 -36.97 -9.68
CA LYS A 588 54.64 -38.35 -9.33
C LYS A 588 53.12 -38.64 -9.40
N GLY A 589 52.33 -37.84 -10.11
CA GLY A 589 50.88 -38.01 -10.23
C GLY A 589 50.10 -37.35 -9.08
N SER A 590 50.25 -36.03 -8.92
CA SER A 590 49.63 -35.24 -7.84
C SER A 590 48.10 -35.15 -7.96
N LEU A 591 47.56 -35.23 -9.18
CA LEU A 591 46.13 -35.27 -9.45
C LEU A 591 45.66 -36.72 -9.52
N ILE A 592 44.76 -37.10 -8.61
CA ILE A 592 44.19 -38.44 -8.51
C ILE A 592 42.74 -38.38 -8.99
N VAL A 593 42.35 -39.28 -9.89
CA VAL A 593 40.96 -39.47 -10.31
C VAL A 593 40.52 -40.88 -9.98
N THR A 594 39.43 -41.01 -9.22
CA THR A 594 38.87 -42.31 -8.84
C THR A 594 37.87 -42.78 -9.90
N ILE A 595 38.13 -43.93 -10.50
CA ILE A 595 37.37 -44.49 -11.62
C ILE A 595 36.54 -45.73 -11.24
N ALA A 596 36.71 -46.28 -10.02
CA ALA A 596 35.88 -47.37 -9.50
C ALA A 596 35.71 -47.28 -7.98
N GLY A 597 34.67 -47.93 -7.45
CA GLY A 597 34.35 -47.94 -6.01
C GLY A 597 33.43 -46.79 -5.56
N PRO A 598 33.21 -46.61 -4.24
CA PRO A 598 32.20 -45.68 -3.71
C PRO A 598 32.50 -44.20 -3.98
N LYS A 599 33.73 -43.88 -4.41
CA LYS A 599 34.19 -42.53 -4.76
C LYS A 599 34.39 -42.34 -6.27
N GLN A 600 33.83 -43.23 -7.09
CA GLN A 600 33.90 -43.14 -8.55
C GLN A 600 33.43 -41.77 -9.04
N GLY A 601 34.20 -41.17 -9.94
CA GLY A 601 33.91 -39.86 -10.52
C GLY A 601 34.42 -38.67 -9.70
N LEU A 602 35.16 -38.91 -8.62
CA LEU A 602 35.82 -37.85 -7.84
C LEU A 602 37.29 -37.71 -8.20
N TRP A 603 37.78 -36.48 -8.19
CA TRP A 603 39.19 -36.16 -8.33
C TRP A 603 39.69 -35.28 -7.19
N TYR A 604 41.00 -35.35 -6.94
CA TYR A 604 41.68 -34.53 -5.95
C TYR A 604 43.12 -34.27 -6.40
N ASP A 605 43.59 -33.04 -6.27
CA ASP A 605 44.97 -32.65 -6.57
C ASP A 605 45.72 -32.25 -5.30
N HIS A 606 46.71 -33.06 -4.92
CA HIS A 606 47.53 -32.85 -3.74
C HIS A 606 48.44 -31.62 -3.82
N GLN A 607 48.66 -31.06 -5.00
CA GLN A 607 49.48 -29.86 -5.17
C GLN A 607 48.68 -28.57 -4.91
N THR A 608 47.43 -28.53 -5.37
CA THR A 608 46.55 -27.36 -5.22
C THR A 608 45.61 -27.45 -4.02
N GLY A 609 45.39 -28.66 -3.49
CA GLY A 609 44.42 -28.92 -2.41
C GLY A 609 42.97 -28.95 -2.87
N GLU A 610 42.73 -28.85 -4.18
CA GLU A 610 41.41 -28.81 -4.80
C GLU A 610 40.89 -30.20 -5.15
N GLY A 611 39.57 -30.39 -5.13
CA GLY A 611 38.94 -31.62 -5.59
C GLY A 611 37.46 -31.42 -5.88
N GLY A 612 36.87 -32.39 -6.57
CA GLY A 612 35.50 -32.29 -7.05
C GLY A 612 35.04 -33.51 -7.84
N ASN A 613 33.90 -33.39 -8.52
CA ASN A 613 33.43 -34.39 -9.47
C ASN A 613 34.05 -34.18 -10.88
N LEU A 614 33.85 -35.15 -11.79
CA LEU A 614 34.39 -35.05 -13.16
C LEU A 614 33.88 -33.83 -13.95
N ILE A 615 32.67 -33.33 -13.67
CA ILE A 615 32.16 -32.10 -14.31
C ILE A 615 33.00 -30.90 -13.87
N GLN A 616 33.31 -30.81 -12.57
CA GLN A 616 34.17 -29.77 -12.02
C GLN A 616 35.61 -29.90 -12.53
N LEU A 617 36.09 -31.12 -12.80
CA LEU A 617 37.38 -31.33 -13.47
C LEU A 617 37.39 -30.70 -14.87
N VAL A 618 36.32 -30.90 -15.66
CA VAL A 618 36.17 -30.28 -16.98
C VAL A 618 36.13 -28.76 -16.89
N GLN A 619 35.37 -28.22 -15.93
CA GLN A 619 35.33 -26.77 -15.70
C GLN A 619 36.72 -26.20 -15.41
N LYS A 620 37.52 -26.90 -14.58
CA LYS A 620 38.89 -26.51 -14.24
C LYS A 620 39.83 -26.60 -15.43
N GLU A 621 39.89 -27.74 -16.11
CA GLU A 621 40.88 -28.00 -17.17
C GLU A 621 40.59 -27.25 -18.46
N LYS A 622 39.31 -26.99 -18.76
CA LYS A 622 38.89 -26.26 -19.97
C LYS A 622 38.53 -24.79 -19.69
N ASN A 623 38.59 -24.35 -18.44
CA ASN A 623 38.15 -23.02 -18.00
C ASN A 623 36.73 -22.67 -18.48
N LEU A 624 35.80 -23.62 -18.31
CA LEU A 624 34.41 -23.52 -18.78
C LEU A 624 33.45 -23.21 -17.64
N ASN A 625 32.41 -22.42 -17.92
CA ASN A 625 31.30 -22.30 -16.98
C ASN A 625 30.49 -23.62 -16.92
N PHE A 626 29.62 -23.76 -15.91
CA PHE A 626 28.92 -25.03 -15.66
C PHE A 626 28.09 -25.51 -16.86
N LYS A 627 27.43 -24.59 -17.58
CA LYS A 627 26.64 -24.93 -18.76
C LYS A 627 27.53 -25.40 -19.91
N GLU A 628 28.61 -24.67 -20.19
CA GLU A 628 29.57 -25.03 -21.23
C GLU A 628 30.24 -26.38 -20.94
N ALA A 629 30.49 -26.70 -19.67
CA ALA A 629 31.00 -28.01 -19.28
C ALA A 629 29.99 -29.12 -19.55
N LEU A 630 28.70 -28.91 -19.28
CA LEU A 630 27.64 -29.86 -19.64
C LEU A 630 27.53 -30.05 -21.15
N ASP A 631 27.60 -28.96 -21.94
CA ASP A 631 27.58 -29.04 -23.41
C ASP A 631 28.79 -29.82 -23.95
N TYR A 632 29.98 -29.60 -23.37
CA TYR A 632 31.20 -30.35 -23.73
C TYR A 632 31.08 -31.85 -23.42
N ILE A 633 30.61 -32.17 -22.22
CA ILE A 633 30.43 -33.56 -21.78
C ILE A 633 29.33 -34.24 -22.59
N GLY A 634 28.23 -33.55 -22.85
CA GLY A 634 27.14 -34.06 -23.67
C GLY A 634 27.58 -34.40 -25.07
N ASN A 635 28.36 -33.52 -25.72
CA ASN A 635 28.96 -33.79 -27.03
C ASN A 635 29.93 -34.98 -26.99
N TYR A 636 30.71 -35.15 -25.92
CA TYR A 636 31.61 -36.30 -25.78
C TYR A 636 30.85 -37.63 -25.61
N LEU A 637 29.72 -37.60 -24.91
CA LEU A 637 28.90 -38.77 -24.61
C LEU A 637 27.82 -39.04 -25.67
N ASP A 638 27.75 -38.23 -26.73
CA ASP A 638 26.66 -38.23 -27.72
C ASP A 638 25.26 -38.06 -27.10
N PHE A 639 25.17 -37.32 -26.00
CA PHE A 639 23.91 -36.98 -25.35
C PHE A 639 23.44 -35.62 -25.86
N SER A 640 22.13 -35.49 -26.09
CA SER A 640 21.51 -34.21 -26.43
C SER A 640 20.69 -33.70 -25.25
N PRO A 641 20.68 -32.39 -24.99
CA PRO A 641 19.82 -31.83 -23.96
C PRO A 641 18.36 -31.98 -24.40
N GLU A 642 17.50 -32.33 -23.44
CA GLU A 642 16.06 -32.44 -23.71
C GLU A 642 15.48 -31.06 -24.00
N LYS A 643 14.56 -30.99 -24.96
CA LYS A 643 13.76 -29.78 -25.21
C LYS A 643 12.69 -29.70 -24.13
N SER A 644 12.76 -28.66 -23.29
CA SER A 644 11.76 -28.37 -22.27
C SER A 644 11.06 -27.06 -22.60
N VAL A 645 9.74 -27.04 -22.48
CA VAL A 645 8.95 -25.81 -22.58
C VAL A 645 8.89 -25.17 -21.20
N SER A 646 9.15 -23.86 -21.09
CA SER A 646 9.02 -23.17 -19.80
C SER A 646 7.54 -22.91 -19.50
N SER A 647 6.92 -23.75 -18.67
CA SER A 647 5.54 -23.51 -18.23
C SER A 647 5.52 -22.41 -17.15
N GLN A 648 4.89 -21.26 -17.44
CA GLN A 648 4.73 -20.17 -16.48
C GLN A 648 3.28 -20.00 -16.06
N ILE A 649 3.04 -19.62 -14.81
CA ILE A 649 1.69 -19.27 -14.37
C ILE A 649 1.27 -17.93 -14.99
N ASP A 650 0.08 -17.91 -15.58
CA ASP A 650 -0.58 -16.72 -16.08
C ASP A 650 -0.78 -15.71 -14.95
N VAL A 651 -0.34 -14.48 -15.18
CA VAL A 651 -0.47 -13.33 -14.28
C VAL A 651 -1.03 -12.11 -15.01
N SER A 652 -1.61 -12.31 -16.20
CA SER A 652 -2.16 -11.24 -17.04
C SER A 652 -3.36 -10.52 -16.39
N ASP A 653 -4.03 -11.17 -15.44
CA ASP A 653 -5.13 -10.61 -14.66
C ASP A 653 -4.67 -9.65 -13.54
N LEU A 654 -3.36 -9.61 -13.24
CA LEU A 654 -2.84 -8.73 -12.19
C LEU A 654 -2.75 -7.28 -12.66
N PRO A 655 -3.01 -6.29 -11.77
CA PRO A 655 -2.89 -4.88 -12.12
C PRO A 655 -1.47 -4.52 -12.59
N LYS A 656 -1.37 -3.73 -13.65
CA LYS A 656 -0.09 -3.21 -14.18
C LYS A 656 0.67 -2.31 -13.19
N THR A 657 0.01 -1.86 -12.13
CA THR A 657 0.60 -1.06 -11.04
C THR A 657 1.44 -1.88 -10.08
N LEU A 658 1.30 -3.22 -10.07
CA LEU A 658 2.14 -4.08 -9.24
C LEU A 658 3.58 -4.11 -9.78
N THR A 659 4.55 -4.13 -8.88
CA THR A 659 5.95 -4.27 -9.25
C THR A 659 6.27 -5.69 -9.72
N ASP A 660 7.33 -5.88 -10.50
CA ASP A 660 7.78 -7.20 -10.96
C ASP A 660 7.99 -8.19 -9.80
N ASP A 661 8.46 -7.71 -8.64
CA ASP A 661 8.66 -8.56 -7.47
C ASP A 661 7.33 -8.97 -6.81
N GLN A 662 6.34 -8.08 -6.76
CA GLN A 662 4.99 -8.42 -6.32
C GLN A 662 4.34 -9.45 -7.24
N ILE A 663 4.53 -9.31 -8.56
CA ILE A 663 4.05 -10.28 -9.54
C ILE A 663 4.71 -11.65 -9.32
N LYS A 664 6.03 -11.70 -9.07
CA LYS A 664 6.73 -12.96 -8.74
C LYS A 664 6.17 -13.62 -7.48
N LEU A 665 5.86 -12.84 -6.44
CA LEU A 665 5.27 -13.36 -5.19
C LEU A 665 3.90 -14.00 -5.44
N VAL A 666 3.01 -13.33 -6.19
CA VAL A 666 1.69 -13.88 -6.53
C VAL A 666 1.84 -15.11 -7.43
N ARG A 667 2.75 -15.08 -8.41
CA ARG A 667 3.06 -16.22 -9.27
C ARG A 667 3.46 -17.44 -8.47
N TYR A 668 4.32 -17.27 -7.47
CA TYR A 668 4.74 -18.36 -6.59
C TYR A 668 3.58 -18.91 -5.76
N ALA A 669 2.74 -18.05 -5.17
CA ALA A 669 1.55 -18.50 -4.43
C ALA A 669 0.60 -19.34 -5.32
N ARG A 670 0.41 -18.94 -6.59
CA ARG A 670 -0.37 -19.70 -7.57
C ARG A 670 0.28 -21.04 -7.94
N GLN A 671 1.61 -21.11 -8.02
CA GLN A 671 2.34 -22.37 -8.21
C GLN A 671 2.10 -23.33 -7.04
N LEU A 672 2.15 -22.83 -5.80
CA LEU A 672 1.85 -23.63 -4.61
C LEU A 672 0.41 -24.15 -4.64
N ALA A 673 -0.56 -23.28 -4.97
CA ALA A 673 -1.96 -23.68 -5.12
C ALA A 673 -2.14 -24.76 -6.20
N ASN A 674 -1.56 -24.59 -7.39
CA ASN A 674 -1.64 -25.58 -8.48
C ASN A 674 -1.01 -26.94 -8.10
N SER A 675 0.03 -26.92 -7.27
CA SER A 675 0.77 -28.12 -6.83
C SER A 675 0.14 -28.82 -5.62
N SER A 676 -0.96 -28.28 -5.09
CA SER A 676 -1.61 -28.80 -3.89
C SER A 676 -2.62 -29.92 -4.19
N GLN A 677 -2.80 -30.80 -3.21
CA GLN A 677 -3.69 -31.95 -3.23
C GLN A 677 -4.85 -31.74 -2.24
N PRO A 678 -5.97 -32.48 -2.41
CA PRO A 678 -7.03 -32.54 -1.40
C PRO A 678 -6.49 -32.96 -0.03
N LEU A 679 -7.24 -32.63 1.03
CA LEU A 679 -6.82 -32.88 2.40
C LEU A 679 -6.89 -34.37 2.78
N GLU A 680 -7.87 -35.11 2.28
CA GLU A 680 -8.15 -36.51 2.66
C GLU A 680 -6.96 -37.46 2.45
N GLY A 681 -6.64 -38.25 3.47
CA GLY A 681 -5.56 -39.23 3.47
C GLY A 681 -4.16 -38.64 3.62
N THR A 682 -4.03 -37.35 3.99
CA THR A 682 -2.74 -36.65 4.00
C THR A 682 -2.21 -36.34 5.41
N LEU A 683 -0.93 -35.92 5.48
CA LEU A 683 -0.32 -35.46 6.72
C LEU A 683 -0.96 -34.18 7.27
N ALA A 684 -1.52 -33.32 6.40
CA ALA A 684 -2.27 -32.15 6.84
C ALA A 684 -3.60 -32.52 7.51
N GLU A 685 -4.28 -33.57 7.04
CA GLU A 685 -5.47 -34.09 7.72
C GLU A 685 -5.11 -34.64 9.11
N THR A 686 -4.03 -35.42 9.18
CA THR A 686 -3.51 -35.97 10.43
C THR A 686 -3.17 -34.84 11.41
N TYR A 687 -2.52 -33.79 10.92
CA TYR A 687 -2.21 -32.60 11.71
C TYR A 687 -3.45 -31.92 12.26
N LEU A 688 -4.45 -31.62 11.42
CA LEU A 688 -5.67 -30.94 11.86
C LEU A 688 -6.48 -31.79 12.85
N LYS A 689 -6.61 -33.10 12.61
CA LYS A 689 -7.25 -34.04 13.55
C LYS A 689 -6.52 -34.09 14.90
N SER A 690 -5.18 -34.04 14.90
CA SER A 690 -4.40 -33.97 16.15
C SER A 690 -4.64 -32.69 16.96
N ARG A 691 -5.16 -31.63 16.31
CA ARG A 691 -5.55 -30.36 16.92
C ARG A 691 -7.05 -30.30 17.26
N GLY A 692 -7.76 -31.43 17.19
CA GLY A 692 -9.19 -31.53 17.49
C GLY A 692 -10.12 -31.02 16.39
N ILE A 693 -9.59 -30.68 15.21
CA ILE A 693 -10.36 -30.09 14.11
C ILE A 693 -10.98 -31.20 13.26
N ASP A 694 -12.31 -31.13 13.09
CA ASP A 694 -13.08 -31.98 12.18
C ASP A 694 -12.83 -31.55 10.73
N THR A 695 -12.06 -32.34 9.99
CA THR A 695 -11.66 -31.97 8.61
C THR A 695 -12.82 -32.00 7.61
N SER A 696 -13.99 -32.56 7.97
CA SER A 696 -15.18 -32.54 7.11
C SER A 696 -15.79 -31.15 6.94
N VAL A 697 -15.48 -30.19 7.82
CA VAL A 697 -15.94 -28.80 7.69
C VAL A 697 -15.02 -27.96 6.79
N CYS A 698 -13.83 -28.45 6.44
CA CYS A 698 -12.88 -27.69 5.66
C CYS A 698 -13.40 -27.40 4.24
N SER A 699 -13.22 -26.16 3.79
CA SER A 699 -13.51 -25.79 2.40
C SER A 699 -12.48 -26.42 1.44
N PRO A 700 -12.76 -26.43 0.12
CA PRO A 700 -11.81 -26.88 -0.91
C PRO A 700 -10.47 -26.10 -0.96
N TYR A 701 -10.38 -24.99 -0.22
CA TYR A 701 -9.22 -24.08 -0.15
C TYR A 701 -8.27 -24.37 1.01
N VAL A 702 -8.63 -25.33 1.86
CA VAL A 702 -7.76 -25.95 2.86
C VAL A 702 -7.18 -27.22 2.25
N ARG A 703 -5.90 -27.21 1.91
CA ARG A 703 -5.27 -28.20 1.04
C ARG A 703 -3.97 -28.74 1.63
N PHE A 704 -3.49 -29.82 1.04
CA PHE A 704 -2.20 -30.41 1.37
C PHE A 704 -1.17 -30.08 0.30
N LEU A 705 0.04 -29.70 0.69
CA LEU A 705 1.17 -29.55 -0.21
C LEU A 705 2.21 -30.63 0.11
N PRO A 706 2.43 -31.63 -0.77
CA PRO A 706 3.29 -32.77 -0.46
C PRO A 706 4.74 -32.40 -0.17
N SER A 707 5.24 -31.35 -0.80
CA SER A 707 6.64 -30.97 -0.74
C SER A 707 6.82 -29.49 -1.07
N VAL A 708 7.32 -28.71 -0.11
CA VAL A 708 7.67 -27.30 -0.28
C VAL A 708 9.01 -27.01 0.39
N LYS A 709 9.80 -26.15 -0.26
CA LYS A 709 11.13 -25.79 0.21
C LYS A 709 11.04 -24.82 1.40
N GLU A 710 11.64 -25.22 2.51
CA GLU A 710 11.93 -24.36 3.64
C GLU A 710 13.20 -23.54 3.29
N LYS A 711 13.15 -22.21 3.44
CA LYS A 711 14.18 -21.30 2.92
C LYS A 711 15.48 -21.32 3.70
N GLU A 712 15.46 -21.46 5.02
CA GLU A 712 16.66 -21.40 5.87
C GLU A 712 17.55 -22.62 5.68
N THR A 713 16.95 -23.82 5.70
CA THR A 713 17.65 -25.10 5.58
C THR A 713 17.75 -25.59 4.15
N GLY A 714 16.88 -25.09 3.26
CA GLY A 714 16.77 -25.55 1.88
C GLY A 714 16.10 -26.92 1.73
N GLN A 715 15.62 -27.53 2.83
CA GLN A 715 15.00 -28.85 2.83
C GLN A 715 13.54 -28.81 2.35
N MET A 716 13.06 -29.93 1.86
CA MET A 716 11.68 -30.09 1.39
C MET A 716 10.82 -30.74 2.47
N HIS A 717 9.67 -30.13 2.76
CA HIS A 717 8.75 -30.61 3.79
C HIS A 717 7.30 -30.65 3.27
N PRO A 718 6.47 -31.60 3.77
CA PRO A 718 5.03 -31.53 3.57
C PRO A 718 4.45 -30.33 4.32
N ALA A 719 3.30 -29.82 3.87
CA ALA A 719 2.67 -28.68 4.51
C ALA A 719 1.14 -28.67 4.38
N LEU A 720 0.47 -28.06 5.37
CA LEU A 720 -0.90 -27.58 5.23
C LEU A 720 -0.88 -26.26 4.46
N LEU A 721 -1.80 -26.10 3.52
CA LEU A 721 -1.92 -24.93 2.65
C LEU A 721 -3.31 -24.30 2.81
N LEU A 722 -3.36 -23.00 3.14
CA LEU A 722 -4.58 -22.19 3.11
C LEU A 722 -4.50 -21.22 1.93
N ILE A 723 -5.44 -21.32 1.00
CA ILE A 723 -5.45 -20.51 -0.22
C ILE A 723 -6.28 -19.24 -0.02
N GLY A 724 -5.69 -18.08 -0.35
CA GLY A 724 -6.37 -16.80 -0.35
C GLY A 724 -6.63 -16.27 -1.76
N LYS A 725 -7.86 -15.81 -1.98
CA LYS A 725 -8.34 -15.32 -3.27
C LYS A 725 -8.76 -13.86 -3.17
N ASN A 726 -8.62 -13.13 -4.27
CA ASN A 726 -9.20 -11.79 -4.39
C ASN A 726 -10.72 -11.87 -4.63
N LYS A 727 -11.39 -10.72 -4.64
CA LYS A 727 -12.85 -10.60 -4.92
C LYS A 727 -13.26 -11.19 -6.28
N ALA A 728 -12.36 -11.23 -7.26
CA ALA A 728 -12.59 -11.84 -8.57
C ALA A 728 -12.38 -13.37 -8.59
N GLY A 729 -12.12 -13.99 -7.43
CA GLY A 729 -11.91 -15.43 -7.31
C GLY A 729 -10.53 -15.94 -7.72
N LYS A 730 -9.58 -15.04 -8.04
CA LYS A 730 -8.23 -15.44 -8.45
C LYS A 730 -7.34 -15.60 -7.23
N VAL A 731 -6.50 -16.64 -7.23
CA VAL A 731 -5.52 -16.88 -6.16
C VAL A 731 -4.53 -15.71 -6.09
N GLN A 732 -4.41 -15.13 -4.90
CA GLN A 732 -3.62 -13.94 -4.61
C GLN A 732 -2.51 -14.23 -3.58
N CYS A 733 -2.78 -15.11 -2.61
CA CYS A 733 -1.82 -15.53 -1.59
C CYS A 733 -2.08 -16.98 -1.16
N ALA A 734 -1.12 -17.56 -0.44
CA ALA A 734 -1.30 -18.83 0.25
C ALA A 734 -0.47 -18.88 1.52
N GLN A 735 -1.02 -19.41 2.61
CA GLN A 735 -0.28 -19.67 3.84
C GLN A 735 0.10 -21.14 3.91
N VAL A 736 1.37 -21.40 4.19
CA VAL A 736 2.00 -22.71 4.36
C VAL A 736 2.29 -22.91 5.83
N THR A 737 1.76 -23.98 6.43
CA THR A 737 2.20 -24.48 7.74
C THR A 737 3.02 -25.74 7.50
N PHE A 738 4.34 -25.67 7.75
CA PHE A 738 5.24 -26.79 7.52
C PHE A 738 4.97 -27.93 8.52
N LEU A 739 5.00 -29.16 8.01
CA LEU A 739 4.74 -30.37 8.77
C LEU A 739 5.96 -31.29 8.79
N SER A 740 6.08 -32.07 9.86
CA SER A 740 6.99 -33.19 9.95
C SER A 740 6.44 -34.40 9.18
N LYS A 741 7.27 -35.43 8.99
CA LYS A 741 6.85 -36.69 8.33
C LYS A 741 5.79 -37.45 9.14
N GLU A 742 5.67 -37.14 10.42
CA GLU A 742 4.70 -37.70 11.36
C GLU A 742 3.40 -36.87 11.42
N GLY A 743 3.25 -35.85 10.58
CA GLY A 743 2.04 -35.02 10.53
C GLY A 743 1.90 -34.06 11.72
N LYS A 744 3.01 -33.64 12.32
CA LYS A 744 3.05 -32.60 13.36
C LYS A 744 3.54 -31.28 12.78
N LYS A 745 3.21 -30.15 13.41
CA LYS A 745 3.81 -28.85 13.07
C LYS A 745 5.33 -28.94 13.20
N LEU A 746 6.05 -28.52 12.18
CA LEU A 746 7.51 -28.60 12.14
C LEU A 746 8.13 -27.69 13.22
N SER A 747 9.15 -28.19 13.93
CA SER A 747 9.84 -27.47 15.01
C SER A 747 10.94 -26.56 14.45
N ILE A 748 10.55 -25.46 13.81
CA ILE A 748 11.44 -24.40 13.31
C ILE A 748 10.99 -23.04 13.85
N GLU A 749 11.81 -22.00 13.66
CA GLU A 749 11.52 -20.64 14.15
C GLU A 749 10.23 -20.06 13.53
N GLU A 750 10.05 -20.21 12.21
CA GLU A 750 8.85 -19.77 11.49
C GLU A 750 8.11 -20.94 10.83
N PRO A 751 7.32 -21.71 11.59
CA PRO A 751 6.63 -22.89 11.06
C PRO A 751 5.44 -22.54 10.15
N LYS A 752 5.02 -21.27 10.13
CA LYS A 752 3.95 -20.75 9.27
C LYS A 752 4.48 -19.61 8.42
N ARG A 753 4.23 -19.66 7.11
CA ARG A 753 4.67 -18.63 6.16
C ARG A 753 3.58 -18.30 5.16
N THR A 754 3.38 -17.00 4.93
CA THR A 754 2.43 -16.51 3.94
C THR A 754 3.18 -16.06 2.69
N PHE A 755 2.81 -16.60 1.54
CA PHE A 755 3.35 -16.25 0.22
C PHE A 755 2.31 -15.48 -0.59
N GLY A 756 2.77 -14.61 -1.51
CA GLY A 756 1.90 -13.75 -2.30
C GLY A 756 1.52 -12.45 -1.58
N LEU A 757 0.35 -11.90 -1.90
CA LEU A 757 -0.11 -10.62 -1.35
C LEU A 757 -1.38 -10.84 -0.50
N PRO A 758 -1.28 -11.01 0.83
CA PRO A 758 -2.42 -11.35 1.67
C PRO A 758 -3.40 -10.18 1.88
N LYS A 759 -2.95 -8.94 1.66
CA LYS A 759 -3.80 -7.74 1.82
C LYS A 759 -4.92 -7.75 0.78
N GLY A 760 -6.16 -7.78 1.27
CA GLY A 760 -7.39 -7.86 0.48
C GLY A 760 -7.79 -9.27 0.03
N ALA A 761 -6.99 -10.29 0.36
CA ALA A 761 -7.33 -11.67 0.06
C ALA A 761 -8.35 -12.22 1.08
N LEU A 762 -9.27 -13.03 0.59
CA LEU A 762 -10.28 -13.74 1.34
C LEU A 762 -9.88 -15.22 1.41
N ILE A 763 -9.83 -15.76 2.63
CA ILE A 763 -9.41 -17.14 2.92
C ILE A 763 -10.59 -17.87 3.55
N PRO A 764 -11.58 -18.32 2.76
CA PRO A 764 -12.73 -19.05 3.28
C PRO A 764 -12.27 -20.45 3.71
N VAL A 765 -12.16 -20.71 5.01
CA VAL A 765 -11.76 -22.02 5.55
C VAL A 765 -12.96 -22.95 5.72
N HIS A 766 -14.17 -22.41 5.77
CA HIS A 766 -15.44 -23.12 5.86
C HIS A 766 -16.55 -22.28 5.21
N VAL A 767 -17.52 -22.95 4.59
CA VAL A 767 -18.71 -22.34 3.98
C VAL A 767 -19.92 -22.89 4.71
N GLY A 768 -20.63 -22.01 5.42
CA GLY A 768 -21.82 -22.35 6.18
C GLY A 768 -23.10 -22.16 5.37
N THR A 769 -24.24 -22.46 5.99
CA THR A 769 -25.57 -22.38 5.35
C THR A 769 -26.33 -21.08 5.64
N SER A 770 -25.79 -20.22 6.51
CA SER A 770 -26.44 -18.97 6.92
C SER A 770 -25.76 -17.73 6.33
N ASN A 771 -26.44 -16.57 6.43
CA ASN A 771 -25.88 -15.26 6.08
C ASN A 771 -25.13 -14.63 7.26
N LEU A 772 -24.44 -15.45 8.07
CA LEU A 772 -23.57 -15.00 9.16
C LEU A 772 -22.12 -15.39 8.86
N TYR A 773 -21.21 -14.49 9.19
CA TYR A 773 -19.80 -14.61 8.80
C TYR A 773 -18.89 -14.59 10.02
N GLY A 774 -17.89 -15.47 10.04
CA GLY A 774 -16.85 -15.53 11.05
C GLY A 774 -15.50 -15.07 10.50
N LEU A 775 -14.69 -14.41 11.33
CA LEU A 775 -13.32 -14.03 10.99
C LEU A 775 -12.39 -14.32 12.17
N ALA A 776 -11.32 -15.07 11.95
CA ALA A 776 -10.28 -15.27 12.97
C ALA A 776 -8.88 -14.87 12.48
N GLU A 777 -7.95 -14.68 13.42
CA GLU A 777 -6.57 -14.27 13.13
C GLU A 777 -5.78 -15.41 12.45
N GLY A 778 -5.80 -16.60 13.07
CA GLY A 778 -5.13 -17.81 12.58
C GLY A 778 -6.04 -18.78 11.81
N GLY A 779 -5.41 -19.64 10.99
CA GLY A 779 -6.12 -20.70 10.25
C GLY A 779 -6.73 -21.78 11.13
N GLU A 780 -5.98 -22.25 12.13
CA GLU A 780 -6.42 -23.28 13.09
C GLU A 780 -7.54 -22.75 13.99
N THR A 781 -7.44 -21.50 14.46
CA THR A 781 -8.51 -20.80 15.19
C THR A 781 -9.77 -20.73 14.34
N SER A 782 -9.65 -20.32 13.07
CA SER A 782 -10.78 -20.24 12.13
C SER A 782 -11.45 -21.61 11.92
N LEU A 783 -10.65 -22.67 11.73
CA LEU A 783 -11.15 -24.03 11.56
C LEU A 783 -11.78 -24.59 12.83
N SER A 784 -11.26 -24.25 14.01
CA SER A 784 -11.84 -24.63 15.30
C SER A 784 -13.23 -24.02 15.47
N VAL A 785 -13.36 -22.73 15.18
CA VAL A 785 -14.65 -22.02 15.18
C VAL A 785 -15.63 -22.66 14.19
N ALA A 786 -15.18 -23.02 12.99
CA ALA A 786 -16.01 -23.70 12.00
C ALA A 786 -16.53 -25.07 12.48
N CYS A 787 -15.78 -25.79 13.32
CA CYS A 787 -16.26 -27.02 13.94
C CYS A 787 -17.41 -26.76 14.91
N ALA A 788 -17.33 -25.66 15.68
CA ALA A 788 -18.32 -25.28 16.68
C ALA A 788 -19.62 -24.74 16.05
N HIS A 789 -19.48 -23.90 15.01
CA HIS A 789 -20.56 -23.15 14.36
C HIS A 789 -20.57 -23.40 12.85
N LYS A 790 -21.14 -24.55 12.44
CA LYS A 790 -21.18 -25.02 11.04
C LYS A 790 -22.12 -24.20 10.14
N GLU A 791 -22.93 -23.34 10.74
CA GLU A 791 -23.82 -22.42 10.05
C GLU A 791 -23.09 -21.18 9.51
N LEU A 792 -21.91 -20.84 10.05
CA LEU A 792 -21.15 -19.64 9.67
C LEU A 792 -20.29 -19.89 8.44
N THR A 793 -20.20 -18.92 7.54
CA THR A 793 -19.08 -18.87 6.59
C THR A 793 -17.87 -18.25 7.29
N VAL A 794 -16.79 -19.01 7.46
CA VAL A 794 -15.64 -18.61 8.29
C VAL A 794 -14.41 -18.30 7.43
N PHE A 795 -13.82 -17.15 7.67
CA PHE A 795 -12.59 -16.67 7.04
C PHE A 795 -11.42 -16.62 8.01
N ALA A 796 -10.21 -16.89 7.49
CA ALA A 796 -8.97 -16.58 8.17
C ALA A 796 -8.38 -15.26 7.67
N SER A 797 -7.68 -14.52 8.53
CA SER A 797 -6.99 -13.27 8.17
C SER A 797 -5.47 -13.41 8.04
N LEU A 798 -4.92 -14.62 8.26
CA LEU A 798 -3.50 -14.96 8.13
C LEU A 798 -2.58 -14.08 9.00
N GLY A 799 -2.93 -13.90 10.27
CA GLY A 799 -2.12 -13.17 11.26
C GLY A 799 -2.34 -11.66 11.32
N SER A 800 -3.31 -11.12 10.55
CA SER A 800 -3.73 -9.73 10.72
C SER A 800 -5.11 -9.47 10.12
N PHE A 801 -6.04 -8.98 10.94
CA PHE A 801 -7.36 -8.54 10.49
C PHE A 801 -7.32 -7.45 9.40
N THR A 802 -6.21 -6.70 9.29
CA THR A 802 -6.01 -5.72 8.21
C THR A 802 -5.96 -6.36 6.82
N ASN A 803 -5.59 -7.64 6.72
CA ASN A 803 -5.61 -8.36 5.46
C ASN A 803 -7.05 -8.50 4.94
N PHE A 804 -7.97 -8.92 5.80
CA PHE A 804 -9.39 -9.07 5.47
C PHE A 804 -10.09 -7.72 5.26
N ALA A 805 -9.78 -6.71 6.09
CA ALA A 805 -10.39 -5.38 6.00
C ALA A 805 -10.13 -4.68 4.64
N HIS A 806 -9.09 -5.04 3.90
CA HIS A 806 -8.82 -4.50 2.56
C HIS A 806 -9.52 -5.24 1.41
N SER A 807 -10.36 -6.23 1.70
CA SER A 807 -11.05 -7.03 0.67
C SER A 807 -12.04 -6.24 -0.18
N ALA A 808 -12.42 -5.03 0.26
CA ALA A 808 -13.42 -4.18 -0.39
C ALA A 808 -14.75 -4.92 -0.64
N LEU A 809 -15.09 -5.86 0.27
CA LEU A 809 -16.43 -6.41 0.36
C LEU A 809 -17.38 -5.32 0.84
N ASN A 810 -18.60 -5.34 0.32
CA ASN A 810 -19.68 -4.53 0.86
C ASN A 810 -20.44 -5.42 1.85
N GLY A 811 -20.40 -5.04 3.13
CA GLY A 811 -21.03 -5.78 4.21
C GLY A 811 -22.54 -5.87 4.07
N ASN A 812 -23.21 -4.93 3.38
CA ASN A 812 -24.66 -4.92 3.16
C ASN A 812 -25.48 -5.14 4.45
N GLY A 813 -24.99 -4.70 5.61
CA GLY A 813 -25.63 -4.91 6.91
C GLY A 813 -25.49 -6.33 7.48
N ASN A 814 -24.70 -7.21 6.86
CA ASN A 814 -24.41 -8.53 7.39
C ASN A 814 -23.59 -8.46 8.67
N THR A 815 -23.82 -9.43 9.56
CA THR A 815 -23.07 -9.58 10.81
C THR A 815 -21.78 -10.34 10.57
N LEU A 816 -20.66 -9.76 11.00
CA LEU A 816 -19.34 -10.37 10.99
C LEU A 816 -18.83 -10.52 12.42
N ILE A 817 -18.65 -11.78 12.84
CA ILE A 817 -18.18 -12.16 14.17
C ILE A 817 -16.67 -12.36 14.12
N VAL A 818 -15.94 -11.54 14.86
CA VAL A 818 -14.48 -11.60 14.95
C VAL A 818 -14.06 -12.41 16.18
N PHE A 819 -13.45 -13.55 15.92
CA PHE A 819 -12.87 -14.45 16.92
C PHE A 819 -11.40 -14.09 17.10
N ALA A 820 -11.10 -13.25 18.08
CA ALA A 820 -9.77 -12.73 18.34
C ALA A 820 -9.07 -13.53 19.45
N ASP A 821 -7.74 -13.62 19.34
CA ASP A 821 -6.91 -14.25 20.36
C ASP A 821 -6.89 -13.38 21.63
N ASN A 822 -6.87 -14.02 22.81
CA ASN A 822 -6.88 -13.31 24.10
C ASN A 822 -5.46 -12.98 24.58
N ASP A 823 -4.65 -12.36 23.72
CA ASP A 823 -3.26 -12.04 24.02
C ASP A 823 -3.07 -10.62 24.60
N LEU A 824 -1.98 -10.46 25.36
CA LEU A 824 -1.45 -9.15 25.75
C LEU A 824 -0.83 -8.46 24.54
N ALA A 825 -1.66 -7.81 23.74
CA ALA A 825 -1.22 -7.08 22.56
C ALA A 825 -0.58 -5.73 22.93
N ALA A 826 0.57 -5.42 22.32
CA ALA A 826 1.16 -4.07 22.43
C ALA A 826 0.19 -3.01 21.91
N LYS A 827 0.27 -1.78 22.44
CA LYS A 827 -0.62 -0.65 22.09
C LYS A 827 -0.74 -0.41 20.57
N ALA A 828 0.36 -0.60 19.83
CA ALA A 828 0.38 -0.48 18.37
C ALA A 828 -0.43 -1.56 17.65
N SER A 829 -0.45 -2.80 18.17
CA SER A 829 -1.23 -3.92 17.62
C SER A 829 -2.72 -3.71 17.85
N ILE A 830 -3.11 -3.24 19.05
CA ILE A 830 -4.48 -2.84 19.37
C ILE A 830 -4.96 -1.73 18.42
N SER A 831 -4.15 -0.69 18.21
CA SER A 831 -4.50 0.41 17.29
C SER A 831 -4.69 -0.08 15.86
N LYS A 832 -3.84 -0.97 15.35
CA LYS A 832 -3.99 -1.57 14.01
C LYS A 832 -5.27 -2.40 13.90
N ARG A 833 -5.60 -3.18 14.94
CA ARG A 833 -6.83 -3.98 15.00
C ARG A 833 -8.07 -3.08 15.00
N ASN A 834 -8.11 -2.04 15.84
CA ASN A 834 -9.24 -1.12 15.91
C ASN A 834 -9.47 -0.40 14.57
N LYS A 835 -8.39 0.04 13.90
CA LYS A 835 -8.49 0.61 12.53
C LYS A 835 -9.07 -0.38 11.52
N ALA A 836 -8.68 -1.65 11.59
CA ALA A 836 -9.24 -2.69 10.72
C ALA A 836 -10.75 -2.88 10.99
N PHE A 837 -11.17 -2.84 12.25
CA PHE A 837 -12.58 -2.97 12.64
C PHE A 837 -13.40 -1.74 12.21
N GLU A 838 -12.87 -0.53 12.37
CA GLU A 838 -13.48 0.70 11.85
C GLU A 838 -13.66 0.64 10.33
N GLN A 839 -12.66 0.13 9.60
CA GLN A 839 -12.74 -0.04 8.15
C GLN A 839 -13.82 -1.07 7.75
N LEU A 840 -13.97 -2.16 8.50
CA LEU A 840 -15.02 -3.15 8.28
C LEU A 840 -16.42 -2.58 8.59
N GLN A 841 -16.56 -1.76 9.63
CA GLN A 841 -17.81 -1.03 9.88
C GLN A 841 -18.12 -0.04 8.75
N ALA A 842 -17.11 0.69 8.25
CA ALA A 842 -17.26 1.60 7.11
C ALA A 842 -17.64 0.87 5.81
N GLN A 843 -17.29 -0.41 5.68
CA GLN A 843 -17.74 -1.29 4.61
C GLN A 843 -19.17 -1.81 4.79
N GLY A 844 -19.85 -1.49 5.90
CA GLY A 844 -21.23 -1.86 6.16
C GLY A 844 -21.42 -3.17 6.93
N PHE A 845 -20.39 -3.68 7.61
CA PHE A 845 -20.52 -4.85 8.49
C PHE A 845 -21.00 -4.46 9.90
N ASN A 846 -21.89 -5.27 10.47
CA ASN A 846 -22.19 -5.25 11.89
C ASN A 846 -21.17 -6.13 12.64
N LEU A 847 -20.23 -5.50 13.36
CA LEU A 847 -19.14 -6.22 14.01
C LEU A 847 -19.48 -6.67 15.43
N LEU A 848 -19.37 -7.99 15.64
CA LEU A 848 -19.34 -8.60 16.97
C LEU A 848 -17.92 -9.13 17.23
N THR A 849 -17.44 -9.03 18.45
CA THR A 849 -16.13 -9.57 18.85
C THR A 849 -16.28 -10.63 19.91
N CYS A 850 -15.41 -11.65 19.88
CA CYS A 850 -15.36 -12.71 20.86
C CYS A 850 -13.89 -13.08 21.13
N LYS A 851 -13.58 -13.44 22.39
CA LYS A 851 -12.26 -13.87 22.83
C LYS A 851 -12.38 -15.05 23.80
N PRO A 852 -11.42 -15.97 23.84
CA PRO A 852 -11.33 -16.99 24.89
C PRO A 852 -11.30 -16.38 26.30
N LYS A 853 -11.79 -17.10 27.31
CA LYS A 853 -11.84 -16.60 28.70
C LYS A 853 -10.46 -16.45 29.33
N THR A 854 -9.55 -17.38 29.05
CA THR A 854 -8.20 -17.39 29.62
C THR A 854 -7.28 -16.47 28.81
N LEU A 855 -6.43 -15.73 29.51
CA LEU A 855 -5.40 -14.90 28.88
C LEU A 855 -4.33 -15.80 28.20
N ARG A 856 -3.85 -15.36 27.04
CA ARG A 856 -2.88 -16.06 26.17
C ARG A 856 -3.37 -17.38 25.57
N GLN A 857 -4.68 -17.52 25.38
CA GLN A 857 -5.27 -18.62 24.64
C GLN A 857 -5.88 -18.14 23.32
N ASP A 858 -5.83 -19.02 22.32
CA ASP A 858 -6.67 -18.95 21.13
C ASP A 858 -7.83 -19.97 21.22
N PHE A 859 -8.79 -19.91 20.28
CA PHE A 859 -9.91 -20.85 20.28
C PHE A 859 -9.54 -22.29 19.88
N ASN A 860 -8.38 -22.53 19.28
CA ASN A 860 -7.90 -23.89 19.02
C ASN A 860 -7.33 -24.54 20.30
N ASP A 861 -6.74 -23.76 21.19
CA ASP A 861 -6.34 -24.21 22.52
C ASP A 861 -7.57 -24.58 23.36
N VAL A 862 -8.63 -23.75 23.33
CA VAL A 862 -9.92 -24.06 23.98
C VAL A 862 -10.52 -25.37 23.45
N LEU A 863 -10.48 -25.59 22.12
CA LEU A 863 -10.97 -26.83 21.51
C LEU A 863 -10.21 -28.06 22.01
N GLN A 864 -8.89 -27.97 22.13
CA GLN A 864 -8.05 -29.09 22.59
C GLN A 864 -8.21 -29.37 24.09
N GLU A 865 -8.36 -28.33 24.91
CA GLU A 865 -8.47 -28.47 26.37
C GLU A 865 -9.87 -28.86 26.82
N LYS A 866 -10.91 -28.22 26.26
CA LYS A 866 -12.29 -28.30 26.73
C LYS A 866 -13.25 -28.99 25.75
N GLY A 867 -12.73 -29.41 24.59
CA GLY A 867 -13.53 -30.05 23.55
C GLY A 867 -14.48 -29.08 22.85
N LEU A 868 -15.31 -29.65 21.97
CA LEU A 868 -16.22 -28.89 21.12
C LEU A 868 -17.27 -28.09 21.91
N GLU A 869 -17.79 -28.67 22.98
CA GLU A 869 -18.80 -28.01 23.81
C GLU A 869 -18.21 -26.84 24.61
N GLY A 870 -17.00 -27.01 25.17
CA GLY A 870 -16.30 -25.92 25.83
C GLY A 870 -16.00 -24.76 24.88
N LEU A 871 -15.59 -25.07 23.65
CA LEU A 871 -15.41 -24.07 22.60
C LEU A 871 -16.72 -23.33 22.29
N ARG A 872 -17.85 -24.04 22.11
CA ARG A 872 -19.16 -23.41 21.89
C ARG A 872 -19.51 -22.45 23.03
N GLN A 873 -19.38 -22.89 24.28
CA GLN A 873 -19.73 -22.05 25.43
C GLN A 873 -18.92 -20.75 25.50
N GLU A 874 -17.62 -20.77 25.17
CA GLU A 874 -16.80 -19.56 25.18
C GLU A 874 -16.99 -18.68 23.95
N SER A 875 -17.22 -19.28 22.78
CA SER A 875 -17.43 -18.56 21.52
C SER A 875 -18.83 -17.93 21.38
N LEU A 876 -19.72 -18.14 22.37
CA LEU A 876 -21.03 -17.50 22.49
C LEU A 876 -20.99 -16.15 23.22
N GLN A 877 -19.86 -15.78 23.82
CA GLN A 877 -19.71 -14.51 24.53
C GLN A 877 -19.42 -13.36 23.55
N LEU A 878 -20.44 -12.95 22.80
CA LEU A 878 -20.31 -11.92 21.78
C LEU A 878 -20.52 -10.53 22.38
N THR A 879 -19.58 -9.63 22.11
CA THR A 879 -19.70 -8.21 22.43
C THR A 879 -19.82 -7.38 21.16
N LEU A 880 -20.72 -6.39 21.17
CA LEU A 880 -20.81 -5.44 20.06
C LEU A 880 -19.55 -4.57 20.04
N TYR A 881 -18.89 -4.49 18.89
CA TYR A 881 -17.79 -3.55 18.72
C TYR A 881 -18.33 -2.13 18.58
N ALA A 882 -18.25 -1.34 19.65
CA ALA A 882 -18.44 0.09 19.59
C ALA A 882 -17.10 0.75 19.32
N SER A 883 -16.97 1.49 18.21
CA SER A 883 -15.83 2.42 18.06
C SER A 883 -15.86 3.36 19.25
N GLU A 884 -14.72 3.65 19.88
CA GLU A 884 -14.59 4.67 20.93
C GLU A 884 -15.02 6.04 20.38
N LYS A 885 -16.33 6.31 20.35
CA LYS A 885 -16.85 7.68 20.32
C LYS A 885 -16.46 8.25 21.68
N LYS A 886 -15.67 9.33 21.68
CA LYS A 886 -15.34 10.14 22.86
C LYS A 886 -16.54 10.17 23.82
N GLU A 887 -16.39 9.56 24.98
CA GLU A 887 -17.31 9.65 26.13
C GLU A 887 -17.30 11.07 26.73
N SER A 888 -17.55 12.10 25.92
CA SER A 888 -17.58 13.49 26.39
C SER A 888 -18.97 14.00 26.78
N THR A 889 -20.03 13.20 26.57
CA THR A 889 -21.41 13.67 26.81
C THR A 889 -22.09 13.05 28.04
N ARG A 890 -21.72 11.83 28.48
CA ARG A 890 -22.35 11.21 29.67
C ARG A 890 -21.74 11.63 31.01
N HIS A 891 -20.49 12.11 31.04
CA HIS A 891 -19.89 12.63 32.27
C HIS A 891 -20.34 14.06 32.63
N GLN A 892 -20.89 14.82 31.67
CA GLN A 892 -21.38 16.18 31.94
C GLN A 892 -22.73 16.19 32.68
N GLU A 893 -23.64 15.26 32.40
CA GLU A 893 -24.97 15.24 33.05
C GLU A 893 -24.89 14.77 34.52
N ASN A 894 -24.06 13.77 34.82
CA ASN A 894 -23.89 13.31 36.21
C ASN A 894 -23.07 14.27 37.10
N GLN A 895 -22.28 15.18 36.51
CA GLN A 895 -21.58 16.22 37.26
C GLN A 895 -22.49 17.41 37.62
N PHE A 896 -23.50 17.71 36.81
CA PHE A 896 -24.44 18.81 37.10
C PHE A 896 -25.35 18.50 38.29
N SER A 897 -25.81 17.25 38.45
CA SER A 897 -26.67 16.86 39.57
C SER A 897 -25.93 16.84 40.92
N ARG A 898 -24.64 16.51 40.94
CA ARG A 898 -23.81 16.53 42.17
C ARG A 898 -23.31 17.93 42.56
N GLN A 899 -23.29 18.89 41.64
CA GLN A 899 -22.85 20.26 41.92
C GLN A 899 -23.95 21.16 42.51
N LEU A 900 -25.23 20.77 42.42
CA LEU A 900 -26.33 21.52 43.04
C LEU A 900 -26.48 21.26 44.54
N GLU A 901 -26.02 20.12 45.06
CA GLU A 901 -26.11 19.78 46.49
C GLU A 901 -24.92 20.27 47.33
N LYS A 902 -23.80 20.67 46.72
CA LYS A 902 -22.56 21.01 47.44
C LYS A 902 -22.18 22.50 47.48
N LYS A 903 -23.08 23.42 47.09
CA LYS A 903 -22.88 24.86 47.32
C LYS A 903 -23.67 25.36 48.53
N LYS A 904 -23.24 24.99 49.72
CA LYS A 904 -23.35 25.84 50.92
C LYS A 904 -22.02 25.83 51.66
N THR A 905 -21.62 27.05 52.06
CA THR A 905 -20.48 27.49 52.89
C THR A 905 -19.06 27.42 52.29
N PRO A 906 -18.40 28.58 52.08
CA PRO A 906 -16.98 28.69 51.76
C PRO A 906 -16.20 29.27 52.94
N GLU A 907 -15.47 28.45 53.69
CA GLU A 907 -14.45 28.96 54.61
C GLU A 907 -13.23 28.03 54.63
N GLN A 908 -12.07 28.67 54.50
CA GLN A 908 -10.77 28.29 55.06
C GLN A 908 -9.79 27.42 54.25
N GLU A 909 -8.58 28.01 54.17
CA GLU A 909 -7.25 27.41 54.25
C GLU A 909 -6.49 27.10 52.95
N LEU A 910 -5.71 28.13 52.55
CA LEU A 910 -4.26 28.05 52.38
C LEU A 910 -3.61 26.98 53.26
N ASP A 911 -2.92 26.00 52.68
CA ASP A 911 -1.46 25.82 52.86
C ASP A 911 -0.91 24.72 51.91
N PHE A 912 0.30 24.99 51.39
CA PHE A 912 1.19 24.17 50.53
C PHE A 912 0.90 24.00 49.03
#